data_AF-A0A1V6CWF1-F1
#
_entry.id   AF-A0A1V6CWF1-F1
#
_cell.length_a   1.000
_cell.length_b   1.000
_cell.length_c   1.000
_cell.angle_alpha   90.00
_cell.angle_beta   90.00
_cell.angle_gamma   90.00
#
_symmetry.space_group_name_H-M   'P 1'
#
loop_
_entity.id
_entity.type
_entity.pdbx_description
1 polymer ?
#
loop_
_entity_poly.entity_id
_entity_poly.type
_entity_poly.pdbx_seq_one_letter_code
_entity_poly.pdbx_strand_id
1 'polypeptide(L)'
;MKRRIPWFCPALFLWLVISCSTPGELQITSLTTCYREEATGVHPSRFFFSWKIRSGRRNVEQRAYHIRVAAGKDFSEKRVIWDSGVVDSGESILVPYGGIPLDPGTIYSWKVKIKDNDGRESPWSRPAIFITRLNREEEWSGAAWIALDRIDTAERLVPGIHLPGKEYRGLDLGFHALPIMRKEFSVRKGLKQAIVFVSGLGHYEFFLNGEKVGPGFLSPGWTHYDKTVLYNTFDVTALLSPGRNAAGMMLGNGFFIVPNNRYRKVMTAYGHPMMIIKLQLAYEDGTSETIVSDASWKVAAGPITYSSIFGGETYDATLEREGWEHPGFDDSGWGNAVVVDSPCKLLLPEESYPVVLTDTLAVKRATRTGDAGEHWLFDFGQNASGIFEIRVTGKRGDSIRLVPAELLGPEGEANQEATGQPHYYTYVCRGGGEETWHPRFSYYGMRYLQVEGAVPDSVFVAASKPRILDLKMLHNRHAAPETGSFYTSYPLFNRIDTLIRWAIRSNLQSVVTDCPHREKLGWLEQTWLMGEGIHFNYDVYGLYDKLVSDMADAQTPEGLVPSIAPEFVRFIGGFRDSPEWGSAAVVVPWLLWKWYGDPGPMERAWPMMTRYAEYLRGMSVNHVVSHGLGDWFDLGPERPGYAQLTPVPLTATAVYYYDLVLLSRMARILGKNEEEISYAMWADSVKQAFNNAFFDSVTKVYATGSQTAISMPLVLGLAEEENKADVIRTLAHSIQESENALTAGDVGFHFLVRALSENGLGELLFRMNARDDVPGYGYQLKKGATALTESWQALEVVSNNHLMLGHLMEWLYGGLAGIGQTEESTAYRNIRIEPQVVGEIKSAGASFESPYGPVVSKWKNDGKRFTLNVEIPANTKAVIVIPAADPAMVTVNGRRLITAKIGWGREGQDKLMITTGSGKYHIEVKR
;
A
#
# COMPACT_ATOMS: atom_id res chain seq x y z
N MET A 1 19.36 -53.42 3.24
CA MET A 1 20.21 -52.99 2.11
C MET A 1 20.05 -51.49 1.95
N LYS A 2 21.13 -50.72 2.15
CA LYS A 2 21.12 -49.26 2.31
C LYS A 2 20.77 -48.56 0.98
N ARG A 3 19.70 -47.77 0.94
CA ARG A 3 19.41 -46.80 -0.13
C ARG A 3 19.36 -45.39 0.46
N ARG A 4 20.13 -44.50 -0.17
CA ARG A 4 20.44 -43.14 0.25
C ARG A 4 19.28 -42.20 -0.10
N ILE A 5 18.92 -41.36 0.86
CA ILE A 5 17.98 -40.25 0.76
C ILE A 5 18.81 -38.99 0.45
N PRO A 6 18.51 -38.16 -0.56
CA PRO A 6 19.05 -36.82 -0.63
C PRO A 6 18.12 -35.86 0.11
N TRP A 7 18.64 -35.25 1.18
CA TRP A 7 18.06 -34.09 1.85
C TRP A 7 18.27 -32.84 0.97
N PHE A 8 17.21 -32.14 0.61
CA PHE A 8 17.28 -30.75 0.17
C PHE A 8 17.23 -29.85 1.41
N CYS A 9 18.28 -29.06 1.59
CA CYS A 9 18.48 -28.11 2.68
C CYS A 9 18.34 -26.69 2.09
N PRO A 10 17.45 -25.81 2.57
CA PRO A 10 17.46 -24.42 2.17
C PRO A 10 18.44 -23.69 3.09
N ALA A 11 19.70 -23.63 2.67
CA ALA A 11 20.69 -22.77 3.31
C ALA A 11 20.79 -21.45 2.53
N LEU A 12 19.85 -20.54 2.77
CA LEU A 12 20.07 -19.11 2.55
C LEU A 12 21.08 -18.65 3.60
N PHE A 13 22.37 -18.89 3.31
CA PHE A 13 23.46 -18.28 4.06
C PHE A 13 23.47 -16.79 3.73
N LEU A 14 22.81 -15.98 4.57
CA LEU A 14 23.22 -14.60 4.78
C LEU A 14 24.70 -14.63 5.15
N TRP A 15 25.58 -14.33 4.21
CA TRP A 15 26.95 -13.93 4.54
C TRP A 15 26.88 -12.54 5.17
N LEU A 16 26.60 -12.50 6.47
CA LEU A 16 27.01 -11.41 7.34
C LEU A 16 28.54 -11.44 7.42
N VAL A 17 29.19 -10.92 6.37
CA VAL A 17 30.57 -10.47 6.51
C VAL A 17 30.50 -9.25 7.42
N ILE A 18 30.80 -9.48 8.69
CA ILE A 18 31.15 -8.42 9.63
C ILE A 18 32.45 -7.82 9.07
N SER A 19 32.34 -6.86 8.16
CA SER A 19 33.41 -5.91 7.94
C SER A 19 33.66 -5.26 9.29
N CYS A 20 34.84 -5.48 9.87
CA CYS A 20 35.35 -4.68 10.97
C CYS A 20 35.48 -3.23 10.51
N SER A 21 34.38 -2.49 10.48
CA SER A 21 34.38 -1.04 10.35
C SER A 21 34.89 -0.47 11.67
N THR A 22 35.89 0.39 11.62
CA THR A 22 36.33 1.16 12.78
C THR A 22 35.15 1.96 13.35
N PRO A 23 34.93 1.98 14.67
CA PRO A 23 33.87 2.78 15.28
C PRO A 23 33.97 4.25 14.87
N GLY A 24 32.95 4.77 14.18
CA GLY A 24 32.86 6.19 13.80
C GLY A 24 33.06 6.52 12.32
N GLU A 25 33.19 5.53 11.43
CA GLU A 25 33.33 5.74 9.99
C GLU A 25 32.05 6.28 9.34
N LEU A 26 32.20 7.25 8.42
CA LEU A 26 31.13 7.83 7.62
C LEU A 26 30.83 6.91 6.43
N GLN A 27 29.62 6.39 6.36
CA GLN A 27 29.22 5.43 5.33
C GLN A 27 27.93 5.86 4.64
N ILE A 28 27.83 5.51 3.36
CA ILE A 28 26.61 5.67 2.57
C ILE A 28 25.91 4.32 2.50
N THR A 29 24.62 4.32 2.79
CA THR A 29 23.75 3.15 2.83
C THR A 29 22.48 3.42 2.03
N SER A 30 21.83 2.37 1.53
CA SER A 30 20.55 2.43 0.81
C SER A 30 20.50 3.51 -0.27
N LEU A 31 21.07 3.19 -1.43
CA LEU A 31 20.97 4.01 -2.63
C LEU A 31 19.64 3.70 -3.31
N THR A 32 18.88 4.74 -3.63
CA THR A 32 17.64 4.59 -4.39
C THR A 32 17.61 5.49 -5.61
N THR A 33 16.96 5.00 -6.66
CA THR A 33 16.58 5.78 -7.84
C THR A 33 15.06 5.83 -7.86
N CYS A 34 14.48 7.03 -7.88
CA CYS A 34 13.02 7.21 -7.72
C CYS A 34 12.46 6.49 -6.47
N TYR A 35 13.14 6.59 -5.33
CA TYR A 35 12.83 5.88 -4.06
C TYR A 35 12.85 4.34 -4.11
N ARG A 36 13.36 3.72 -5.18
CA ARG A 36 13.53 2.26 -5.25
C ARG A 36 15.00 1.85 -5.24
N GLU A 37 15.34 0.82 -4.46
CA GLU A 37 16.68 0.20 -4.48
C GLU A 37 16.90 -0.60 -5.78
N GLU A 38 15.87 -1.33 -6.22
CA GLU A 38 15.82 -1.99 -7.52
C GLU A 38 14.84 -1.25 -8.43
N ALA A 39 15.30 -0.17 -9.05
CA ALA A 39 14.47 0.71 -9.87
C ALA A 39 14.39 0.20 -11.32
N THR A 40 13.16 -0.02 -11.78
CA THR A 40 12.85 -0.40 -13.17
C THR A 40 11.86 0.59 -13.75
N GLY A 41 11.90 0.81 -15.06
CA GLY A 41 10.99 1.77 -15.69
C GLY A 41 11.37 3.24 -15.44
N VAL A 42 12.64 3.51 -15.15
CA VAL A 42 13.10 4.88 -14.83
C VAL A 42 13.02 5.76 -16.09
N HIS A 43 12.47 6.98 -15.96
CA HIS A 43 12.43 7.94 -17.07
C HIS A 43 13.86 8.24 -17.58
N PRO A 44 14.13 8.30 -18.90
CA PRO A 44 15.50 8.40 -19.39
C PRO A 44 16.24 9.72 -19.08
N SER A 45 15.51 10.77 -18.70
CA SER A 45 16.07 12.11 -18.44
C SER A 45 15.49 12.87 -17.25
N ARG A 46 14.48 12.32 -16.56
CA ARG A 46 13.73 13.01 -15.49
C ARG A 46 13.54 12.08 -14.31
N PHE A 47 14.57 11.96 -13.51
CA PHE A 47 14.60 11.08 -12.34
C PHE A 47 15.62 11.62 -11.34
N PHE A 48 15.61 11.06 -10.13
CA PHE A 48 16.46 11.50 -9.04
C PHE A 48 17.09 10.34 -8.29
N PHE A 49 18.16 10.67 -7.58
CA PHE A 49 18.92 9.80 -6.70
C PHE A 49 18.73 10.22 -5.25
N SER A 50 18.64 9.23 -4.37
CA SER A 50 18.65 9.45 -2.92
C SER A 50 19.60 8.46 -2.26
N TRP A 51 20.19 8.87 -1.15
CA TRP A 51 21.09 8.03 -0.36
C TRP A 51 20.99 8.36 1.13
N LYS A 52 21.13 7.34 1.96
CA LYS A 52 21.13 7.49 3.42
C LYS A 52 22.57 7.51 3.94
N ILE A 53 22.78 8.22 5.03
CA ILE A 53 24.10 8.39 5.63
C ILE A 53 24.11 7.73 7.01
N ARG A 54 25.10 6.88 7.25
CA ARG A 54 25.33 6.23 8.54
C ARG A 54 26.64 6.72 9.15
N SER A 55 26.59 7.04 10.44
CA SER A 55 27.76 7.47 11.20
C SER A 55 27.59 7.10 12.68
N GLY A 56 28.69 6.71 13.34
CA GLY A 56 28.72 6.53 14.80
C GLY A 56 28.84 7.84 15.59
N ARG A 57 29.03 8.98 14.90
CA ARG A 57 29.19 10.31 15.50
C ARG A 57 27.85 11.04 15.56
N ARG A 58 27.77 12.04 16.43
CA ARG A 58 26.63 12.96 16.54
C ARG A 58 26.84 14.19 15.67
N ASN A 59 25.74 14.84 15.29
CA ASN A 59 25.72 16.09 14.52
C ASN A 59 26.46 15.98 13.17
N VAL A 60 26.35 14.84 12.51
CA VAL A 60 26.84 14.64 11.15
C VAL A 60 25.83 15.22 10.16
N GLU A 61 26.32 16.13 9.33
CA GLU A 61 25.61 16.78 8.23
C GLU A 61 26.45 16.66 6.96
N GLN A 62 25.80 16.45 5.82
CA GLN A 62 26.48 16.48 4.53
C GLN A 62 26.77 17.93 4.12
N ARG A 63 27.93 18.17 3.49
CA ARG A 63 28.30 19.47 2.90
C ARG A 63 28.57 19.41 1.41
N ALA A 64 28.98 18.25 0.90
CA ALA A 64 29.13 18.04 -0.53
C ALA A 64 28.88 16.58 -0.89
N TYR A 65 28.55 16.33 -2.16
CA TYR A 65 28.45 14.99 -2.74
C TYR A 65 29.18 14.91 -4.09
N HIS A 66 29.45 13.70 -4.55
CA HIS A 66 29.99 13.40 -5.86
C HIS A 66 29.35 12.12 -6.41
N ILE A 67 28.58 12.24 -7.49
CA ILE A 67 27.89 11.14 -8.17
C ILE A 67 28.60 10.78 -9.47
N ARG A 68 28.68 9.48 -9.76
CA ARG A 68 29.04 8.95 -11.08
C ARG A 68 27.97 7.98 -11.56
N VAL A 69 27.60 8.07 -12.83
CA VAL A 69 26.71 7.14 -13.54
C VAL A 69 27.47 6.52 -14.71
N ALA A 70 27.30 5.22 -14.91
CA ALA A 70 27.96 4.47 -15.98
C ALA A 70 26.98 3.54 -16.72
N ALA A 71 27.30 3.28 -17.98
CA ALA A 71 26.57 2.29 -18.80
C ALA A 71 26.98 0.86 -18.42
N GLY A 72 26.07 0.10 -17.83
CA GLY A 72 26.36 -1.20 -17.21
C GLY A 72 27.07 -1.05 -15.86
N LYS A 73 27.94 -2.01 -15.50
CA LYS A 73 28.60 -2.09 -14.17
C LYS A 73 30.05 -1.55 -14.13
N ASP A 74 30.59 -1.12 -15.27
CA ASP A 74 31.98 -0.65 -15.38
C ASP A 74 32.07 0.87 -15.20
N PHE A 75 32.84 1.32 -14.20
CA PHE A 75 33.10 2.73 -13.90
C PHE A 75 34.45 3.23 -14.42
N SER A 76 35.04 2.57 -15.43
CA SER A 76 36.16 3.11 -16.20
C SER A 76 35.75 4.42 -16.89
N GLU A 77 36.68 5.35 -17.11
CA GLU A 77 36.39 6.67 -17.67
C GLU A 77 35.69 6.61 -19.04
N LYS A 78 35.85 5.52 -19.80
CA LYS A 78 35.18 5.31 -21.09
C LYS A 78 33.69 4.93 -20.97
N ARG A 79 33.24 4.53 -19.79
CA ARG A 79 31.90 3.99 -19.53
C ARG A 79 31.07 4.89 -18.61
N VAL A 80 31.71 5.83 -17.93
CA VAL A 80 31.04 6.91 -17.19
C VAL A 80 30.35 7.84 -18.20
N ILE A 81 29.02 7.94 -18.09
CA ILE A 81 28.19 8.78 -18.95
C ILE A 81 27.79 10.10 -18.28
N TRP A 82 27.88 10.14 -16.95
CA TRP A 82 27.69 11.36 -16.17
C TRP A 82 28.55 11.33 -14.92
N ASP A 83 29.16 12.47 -14.63
CA ASP A 83 29.96 12.74 -13.46
C ASP A 83 29.56 14.13 -12.96
N SER A 84 29.02 14.22 -11.73
CA SER A 84 28.58 15.50 -11.19
C SER A 84 29.74 16.43 -10.81
N GLY A 85 30.97 15.91 -10.73
CA GLY A 85 32.04 16.50 -9.93
C GLY A 85 31.65 16.58 -8.46
N VAL A 86 32.44 17.32 -7.68
CA VAL A 86 32.07 17.65 -6.30
C VAL A 86 31.07 18.79 -6.33
N VAL A 87 29.87 18.56 -5.77
CA VAL A 87 28.80 19.56 -5.66
C VAL A 87 28.66 19.97 -4.21
N ASP A 88 28.82 21.26 -3.92
CA ASP A 88 28.64 21.83 -2.57
C ASP A 88 27.15 21.93 -2.23
N SER A 89 26.60 20.83 -1.71
CA SER A 89 25.21 20.72 -1.29
C SER A 89 25.02 19.74 -0.13
N GLY A 90 24.13 20.10 0.78
CA GLY A 90 23.67 19.26 1.88
C GLY A 90 22.51 18.33 1.53
N GLU A 91 22.07 18.30 0.27
CA GLU A 91 20.97 17.44 -0.18
C GLU A 91 21.44 16.00 -0.39
N SER A 92 20.67 15.06 0.16
CA SER A 92 20.92 13.62 0.05
C SER A 92 19.70 12.82 -0.40
N ILE A 93 18.58 13.50 -0.65
CA ILE A 93 17.37 12.93 -1.23
C ILE A 93 16.99 13.76 -2.45
N LEU A 94 16.30 13.15 -3.41
CA LEU A 94 15.74 13.84 -4.58
C LEU A 94 16.78 14.60 -5.42
N VAL A 95 18.04 14.14 -5.43
CA VAL A 95 19.10 14.79 -6.20
C VAL A 95 18.91 14.44 -7.68
N PRO A 96 18.55 15.42 -8.54
CA PRO A 96 18.18 15.14 -9.91
C PRO A 96 19.38 14.64 -10.71
N TYR A 97 19.11 13.72 -11.64
CA TYR A 97 20.10 13.36 -12.64
C TYR A 97 20.37 14.55 -13.57
N GLY A 98 21.64 14.95 -13.68
CA GLY A 98 22.08 16.11 -14.45
C GLY A 98 22.83 15.79 -15.74
N GLY A 99 22.79 14.54 -16.21
CA GLY A 99 23.49 14.10 -17.42
C GLY A 99 22.63 14.19 -18.68
N ILE A 100 23.17 13.67 -19.79
CA ILE A 100 22.43 13.59 -21.07
C ILE A 100 21.27 12.57 -20.97
N PRO A 101 20.21 12.69 -21.79
CA PRO A 101 19.18 11.68 -21.89
C PRO A 101 19.78 10.28 -22.14
N LEU A 102 19.32 9.31 -21.34
CA LEU A 102 19.76 7.93 -21.40
C LEU A 102 19.03 7.15 -22.51
N ASP A 103 19.65 6.07 -22.98
CA ASP A 103 18.98 5.16 -23.91
C ASP A 103 17.81 4.44 -23.21
N PRO A 104 16.64 4.29 -23.87
CA PRO A 104 15.52 3.49 -23.37
C PRO A 104 15.90 2.02 -23.16
N GLY A 105 15.22 1.35 -22.24
CA GLY A 105 15.39 -0.08 -22.00
C GLY A 105 16.83 -0.53 -21.75
N THR A 106 17.60 0.24 -21.00
CA THR A 106 19.04 0.02 -20.79
C THR A 106 19.38 0.02 -19.30
N ILE A 107 20.33 -0.85 -18.92
CA ILE A 107 20.82 -0.95 -17.54
C ILE A 107 21.96 0.04 -17.29
N TYR A 108 21.79 0.86 -16.27
CA TYR A 108 22.78 1.80 -15.78
C TYR A 108 23.14 1.51 -14.33
N SER A 109 24.36 1.87 -13.94
CA SER A 109 24.76 1.84 -12.53
C SER A 109 25.21 3.23 -12.09
N TRP A 110 24.99 3.55 -10.81
CA TRP A 110 25.45 4.79 -10.23
C TRP A 110 26.03 4.58 -8.83
N LYS A 111 26.92 5.46 -8.42
CA LYS A 111 27.52 5.47 -7.07
C LYS A 111 27.74 6.90 -6.61
N VAL A 112 27.83 7.08 -5.30
CA VAL A 112 28.02 8.39 -4.67
C VAL A 112 29.05 8.32 -3.56
N LYS A 113 29.79 9.40 -3.35
CA LYS A 113 30.56 9.67 -2.12
C LYS A 113 30.21 11.06 -1.59
N ILE A 114 30.44 11.30 -0.30
CA ILE A 114 30.07 12.55 0.36
C ILE A 114 31.22 13.14 1.17
N LYS A 115 31.10 14.43 1.51
CA LYS A 115 31.94 15.12 2.50
C LYS A 115 31.07 15.68 3.62
N ASP A 116 31.44 15.42 4.88
CA ASP A 116 30.71 15.89 6.06
C ASP A 116 31.10 17.32 6.50
N ASN A 117 30.40 17.82 7.51
CA ASN A 117 30.61 19.13 8.15
C ASN A 117 31.93 19.30 8.90
N ASP A 118 32.71 18.24 9.10
CA ASP A 118 34.06 18.28 9.65
C ASP A 118 35.13 18.08 8.54
N GLY A 119 34.71 18.10 7.27
CA GLY A 119 35.57 18.00 6.10
C GLY A 119 36.03 16.57 5.77
N ARG A 120 35.41 15.54 6.34
CA ARG A 120 35.80 14.14 6.10
C ARG A 120 35.03 13.57 4.92
N GLU A 121 35.74 12.85 4.07
CA GLU A 121 35.14 12.15 2.93
C GLU A 121 34.74 10.71 3.30
N SER A 122 33.61 10.26 2.76
CA SER A 122 33.25 8.84 2.78
C SER A 122 34.01 8.09 1.67
N PRO A 123 34.14 6.75 1.78
CA PRO A 123 34.37 5.92 0.61
C PRO A 123 33.25 6.11 -0.43
N TRP A 124 33.52 5.70 -1.68
CA TRP A 124 32.46 5.48 -2.66
C TRP A 124 31.48 4.42 -2.16
N SER A 125 30.19 4.66 -2.38
CA SER A 125 29.16 3.65 -2.15
C SER A 125 29.36 2.42 -3.02
N ARG A 126 28.72 1.31 -2.63
CA ARG A 126 28.45 0.24 -3.59
C ARG A 126 27.56 0.80 -4.72
N PRO A 127 27.82 0.44 -5.99
CA PRO A 127 26.95 0.88 -7.07
C PRO A 127 25.53 0.35 -6.93
N ALA A 128 24.54 1.20 -7.15
CA ALA A 128 23.15 0.82 -7.35
C ALA A 128 22.84 0.75 -8.85
N ILE A 129 21.82 -0.02 -9.22
CA ILE A 129 21.47 -0.33 -10.61
C ILE A 129 20.04 0.13 -10.86
N PHE A 130 19.79 0.65 -12.06
CA PHE A 130 18.44 0.92 -12.54
C PHE A 130 18.28 0.61 -14.03
N ILE A 131 17.04 0.37 -14.45
CA ILE A 131 16.67 0.11 -15.84
C ILE A 131 15.76 1.23 -16.34
N THR A 132 16.13 1.86 -17.45
CA THR A 132 15.29 2.89 -18.09
C THR A 132 14.05 2.28 -18.75
N ARG A 133 12.95 3.02 -18.76
CA ARG A 133 11.69 2.62 -19.42
C ARG A 133 11.77 2.64 -20.93
N LEU A 134 10.78 2.01 -21.57
CA LEU A 134 10.34 2.41 -22.91
C LEU A 134 9.51 3.70 -22.76
N ASN A 135 9.88 4.71 -23.54
CA ASN A 135 9.42 6.08 -23.44
C ASN A 135 8.35 6.44 -24.49
N ARG A 136 8.26 5.71 -25.61
CA ARG A 136 7.32 6.01 -26.71
C ARG A 136 6.70 4.77 -27.33
N GLU A 137 5.56 4.95 -28.00
CA GLU A 137 4.86 3.88 -28.74
C GLU A 137 5.76 3.26 -29.82
N GLU A 138 6.60 4.05 -30.50
CA GLU A 138 7.52 3.53 -31.52
C GLU A 138 8.59 2.59 -30.92
N GLU A 139 8.84 2.69 -29.62
CA GLU A 139 9.79 1.81 -28.94
C GLU A 139 9.18 0.44 -28.63
N TRP A 140 7.87 0.25 -28.82
CA TRP A 140 7.22 -1.06 -28.90
C TRP A 140 7.17 -1.63 -30.32
N SER A 141 7.76 -0.94 -31.31
CA SER A 141 7.69 -1.33 -32.72
C SER A 141 7.95 -2.82 -32.95
N GLY A 142 7.07 -3.43 -33.74
CA GLY A 142 7.05 -4.87 -34.04
C GLY A 142 6.23 -5.70 -33.07
N ALA A 143 6.04 -5.26 -31.82
CA ALA A 143 5.16 -5.92 -30.88
C ALA A 143 3.70 -5.55 -31.13
N ALA A 144 2.86 -6.57 -31.19
CA ALA A 144 1.42 -6.45 -31.27
C ALA A 144 0.79 -7.00 -30.01
N TRP A 145 -0.35 -6.43 -29.62
CA TRP A 145 -1.21 -7.05 -28.64
C TRP A 145 -1.82 -8.32 -29.23
N ILE A 146 -1.76 -9.42 -28.49
CA ILE A 146 -2.26 -10.72 -28.93
C ILE A 146 -3.18 -11.36 -27.90
N ALA A 147 -4.20 -12.06 -28.37
CA ALA A 147 -5.24 -12.73 -27.58
C ALA A 147 -5.52 -14.13 -28.14
N LEU A 148 -6.29 -14.93 -27.40
CA LEU A 148 -6.88 -16.18 -27.92
C LEU A 148 -7.96 -15.90 -28.96
N ASP A 149 -8.79 -14.89 -28.72
CA ASP A 149 -9.87 -14.47 -29.61
C ASP A 149 -10.17 -12.98 -29.44
N ARG A 150 -10.88 -12.38 -30.41
CA ARG A 150 -11.38 -11.00 -30.35
C ARG A 150 -12.69 -10.94 -29.56
N ILE A 151 -12.87 -9.88 -28.79
CA ILE A 151 -14.18 -9.52 -28.24
C ILE A 151 -14.97 -8.73 -29.29
N ASP A 152 -16.29 -8.90 -29.38
CA ASP A 152 -17.12 -7.98 -30.16
C ASP A 152 -17.24 -6.63 -29.41
N THR A 153 -17.24 -5.51 -30.13
CA THR A 153 -17.48 -4.19 -29.54
C THR A 153 -18.84 -4.13 -28.83
N ALA A 154 -19.84 -4.89 -29.30
CA ALA A 154 -21.14 -5.00 -28.64
C ALA A 154 -21.11 -5.73 -27.28
N GLU A 155 -20.06 -6.51 -27.01
CA GLU A 155 -19.88 -7.27 -25.76
C GLU A 155 -19.04 -6.52 -24.72
N ARG A 156 -18.46 -5.38 -25.11
CA ARG A 156 -17.69 -4.51 -24.22
C ARG A 156 -18.61 -3.83 -23.20
N LEU A 157 -18.25 -3.94 -21.92
CA LEU A 157 -19.01 -3.41 -20.78
C LEU A 157 -18.13 -2.51 -19.91
N VAL A 158 -18.02 -1.25 -20.31
CA VAL A 158 -17.30 -0.19 -19.58
C VAL A 158 -18.04 1.16 -19.70
N PRO A 159 -18.24 1.93 -18.61
CA PRO A 159 -17.95 1.56 -17.23
C PRO A 159 -18.75 0.31 -16.83
N GLY A 160 -18.25 -0.41 -15.83
CA GLY A 160 -18.89 -1.62 -15.33
C GLY A 160 -20.26 -1.36 -14.70
N ILE A 161 -20.95 -2.44 -14.37
CA ILE A 161 -22.27 -2.42 -13.73
C ILE A 161 -22.12 -2.82 -12.27
N HIS A 162 -22.62 -1.98 -11.37
CA HIS A 162 -22.70 -2.28 -9.94
C HIS A 162 -23.89 -3.20 -9.68
N LEU A 163 -23.66 -4.33 -9.00
CA LEU A 163 -24.71 -5.28 -8.58
C LEU A 163 -25.75 -5.54 -9.69
N PRO A 164 -25.34 -6.16 -10.81
CA PRO A 164 -26.17 -6.35 -12.00
C PRO A 164 -27.56 -6.95 -11.67
N GLY A 165 -28.60 -6.27 -12.14
CA GLY A 165 -30.01 -6.56 -11.86
C GLY A 165 -30.56 -7.80 -12.58
N LYS A 166 -31.90 -7.93 -12.60
CA LYS A 166 -32.58 -9.10 -13.18
C LYS A 166 -32.31 -9.28 -14.67
N GLU A 167 -32.11 -8.20 -15.43
CA GLU A 167 -31.84 -8.28 -16.87
C GLU A 167 -30.54 -9.03 -17.22
N TYR A 168 -29.59 -9.11 -16.29
CA TYR A 168 -28.32 -9.83 -16.48
C TYR A 168 -28.38 -11.26 -15.93
N ARG A 169 -29.49 -11.71 -15.33
CA ARG A 169 -29.56 -13.07 -14.78
C ARG A 169 -29.45 -14.11 -15.89
N GLY A 170 -28.48 -15.02 -15.78
CA GLY A 170 -28.26 -16.09 -16.75
C GLY A 170 -27.52 -15.68 -18.01
N LEU A 171 -27.15 -14.40 -18.15
CA LEU A 171 -26.24 -13.94 -19.20
C LEU A 171 -24.81 -14.21 -18.75
N ASP A 172 -24.25 -15.36 -19.13
CA ASP A 172 -22.84 -15.62 -18.91
C ASP A 172 -22.01 -14.85 -19.95
N LEU A 173 -21.44 -13.73 -19.52
CA LEU A 173 -20.52 -12.93 -20.33
C LEU A 173 -19.06 -13.42 -20.20
N GLY A 174 -18.84 -14.61 -19.61
CA GLY A 174 -17.54 -15.12 -19.22
C GLY A 174 -16.91 -16.07 -20.24
N PHE A 175 -15.84 -15.65 -20.90
CA PHE A 175 -14.98 -16.50 -21.72
C PHE A 175 -14.21 -17.48 -20.81
N HIS A 176 -14.72 -18.71 -20.69
CA HIS A 176 -14.34 -19.64 -19.62
C HIS A 176 -12.92 -20.22 -19.74
N ALA A 177 -12.39 -20.33 -20.96
CA ALA A 177 -11.05 -20.83 -21.16
C ALA A 177 -10.03 -19.68 -21.13
N LEU A 178 -9.27 -19.58 -20.05
CA LEU A 178 -8.18 -18.63 -19.97
C LEU A 178 -6.98 -19.07 -20.83
N PRO A 179 -6.33 -18.15 -21.56
CA PRO A 179 -5.33 -18.56 -22.53
C PRO A 179 -3.94 -18.79 -21.93
N ILE A 180 -3.27 -19.80 -22.47
CA ILE A 180 -1.82 -19.96 -22.42
C ILE A 180 -1.23 -19.70 -23.79
N MET A 181 -0.13 -18.96 -23.85
CA MET A 181 0.54 -18.56 -25.10
C MET A 181 2.03 -18.85 -25.04
N ARG A 182 2.61 -19.37 -26.12
CA ARG A 182 4.04 -19.67 -26.18
C ARG A 182 4.70 -19.26 -27.49
N LYS A 183 6.01 -19.02 -27.42
CA LYS A 183 6.89 -18.88 -28.58
C LYS A 183 8.27 -19.45 -28.28
N GLU A 184 8.74 -20.31 -29.18
CA GLU A 184 10.15 -20.69 -29.19
C GLU A 184 10.98 -19.73 -30.03
N PHE A 185 12.20 -19.47 -29.57
CA PHE A 185 13.16 -18.63 -30.26
C PHE A 185 14.58 -19.15 -30.00
N SER A 186 15.54 -18.67 -30.79
CA SER A 186 16.95 -19.03 -30.63
C SER A 186 17.76 -17.85 -30.11
N VAL A 187 18.65 -18.12 -29.17
CA VAL A 187 19.61 -17.15 -28.63
C VAL A 187 21.01 -17.54 -29.12
N ARG A 188 21.76 -16.58 -29.67
CA ARG A 188 23.14 -16.84 -30.12
C ARG A 188 24.11 -16.94 -28.93
N LYS A 189 25.32 -17.46 -29.18
CA LYS A 189 26.41 -17.38 -28.18
C LYS A 189 26.83 -15.93 -27.98
N GLY A 190 27.36 -15.62 -26.79
CA GLY A 190 27.82 -14.26 -26.44
C GLY A 190 26.67 -13.33 -26.06
N LEU A 191 25.55 -13.85 -25.53
CA LEU A 191 24.50 -13.02 -24.94
C LEU A 191 25.09 -12.23 -23.77
N LYS A 192 25.05 -10.91 -23.87
CA LYS A 192 25.55 -9.99 -22.85
C LYS A 192 24.44 -9.53 -21.92
N GLN A 193 23.24 -9.32 -22.46
CA GLN A 193 22.11 -8.78 -21.71
C GLN A 193 20.80 -9.17 -22.39
N ALA A 194 19.79 -9.46 -21.58
CA ALA A 194 18.41 -9.65 -22.02
C ALA A 194 17.45 -8.91 -21.08
N ILE A 195 16.62 -8.02 -21.64
CA ILE A 195 15.62 -7.27 -20.89
C ILE A 195 14.26 -7.52 -21.53
N VAL A 196 13.28 -7.87 -20.71
CA VAL A 196 11.90 -8.07 -21.14
C VAL A 196 11.01 -6.95 -20.62
N PHE A 197 10.16 -6.42 -21.49
CA PHE A 197 9.04 -5.55 -21.20
C PHE A 197 7.78 -6.34 -21.48
N VAL A 198 6.91 -6.48 -20.49
CA VAL A 198 5.79 -7.42 -20.55
C VAL A 198 4.56 -6.87 -19.86
N SER A 199 3.40 -7.07 -20.49
CA SER A 199 2.10 -6.80 -19.88
C SER A 199 1.10 -7.86 -20.34
N GLY A 200 0.22 -8.27 -19.42
CA GLY A 200 -0.98 -9.03 -19.71
C GLY A 200 -2.18 -8.38 -19.06
N LEU A 201 -3.16 -7.97 -19.87
CA LEU A 201 -4.38 -7.31 -19.41
C LEU A 201 -5.39 -8.32 -18.90
N GLY A 202 -5.98 -7.99 -17.76
CA GLY A 202 -6.53 -8.96 -16.83
C GLY A 202 -5.52 -9.17 -15.72
N HIS A 203 -4.87 -10.33 -15.69
CA HIS A 203 -3.63 -10.58 -14.96
C HIS A 203 -2.73 -11.53 -15.75
N TYR A 204 -1.46 -11.67 -15.38
CA TYR A 204 -0.58 -12.64 -16.04
C TYR A 204 0.46 -13.30 -15.15
N GLU A 205 0.94 -14.45 -15.61
CA GLU A 205 2.21 -15.03 -15.19
C GLU A 205 3.07 -15.36 -16.42
N PHE A 206 4.31 -14.85 -16.42
CA PHE A 206 5.24 -14.97 -17.52
C PHE A 206 6.36 -15.96 -17.17
N PHE A 207 6.75 -16.80 -18.12
CA PHE A 207 7.74 -17.86 -17.97
C PHE A 207 8.80 -17.78 -19.05
N LEU A 208 10.05 -18.05 -18.67
CA LEU A 208 11.16 -18.30 -19.58
C LEU A 208 11.81 -19.63 -19.24
N ASN A 209 11.81 -20.56 -20.20
CA ASN A 209 12.42 -21.88 -20.05
C ASN A 209 11.95 -22.69 -18.83
N GLY A 210 10.67 -22.55 -18.44
CA GLY A 210 10.11 -23.18 -17.23
C GLY A 210 10.06 -22.31 -15.99
N GLU A 211 10.86 -21.24 -15.93
CA GLU A 211 10.99 -20.42 -14.73
C GLU A 211 10.06 -19.21 -14.79
N LYS A 212 9.27 -18.98 -13.73
CA LYS A 212 8.43 -17.79 -13.59
C LYS A 212 9.32 -16.54 -13.49
N VAL A 213 9.04 -15.54 -14.32
CA VAL A 213 9.76 -14.26 -14.35
C VAL A 213 9.14 -13.29 -13.36
N GLY A 214 9.96 -12.86 -12.39
CA GLY A 214 9.56 -11.89 -11.37
C GLY A 214 8.69 -12.47 -10.26
N PRO A 215 8.60 -11.78 -9.11
CA PRO A 215 7.86 -12.25 -7.93
C PRO A 215 6.36 -11.89 -7.95
N GLY A 216 5.91 -11.14 -8.96
CA GLY A 216 4.58 -10.54 -9.00
C GLY A 216 3.43 -11.55 -8.90
N PHE A 217 2.41 -11.17 -8.15
CA PHE A 217 1.10 -11.80 -8.05
C PHE A 217 0.06 -10.77 -8.52
N LEU A 218 -0.86 -11.17 -9.40
CA LEU A 218 -1.85 -10.26 -10.02
C LEU A 218 -1.24 -9.07 -10.79
N SER A 219 -0.06 -9.29 -11.42
CA SER A 219 0.59 -8.34 -12.33
C SER A 219 -0.29 -8.03 -13.55
N PRO A 220 -0.17 -6.84 -14.18
CA PRO A 220 0.81 -5.75 -13.94
C PRO A 220 0.35 -4.66 -12.95
N GLY A 221 -0.77 -4.88 -12.25
CA GLY A 221 -1.44 -3.86 -11.43
C GLY A 221 -2.79 -3.43 -12.01
N TRP A 222 -3.59 -2.74 -11.21
CA TRP A 222 -4.95 -2.33 -11.55
C TRP A 222 -4.99 -0.85 -11.88
N THR A 223 -5.47 -0.50 -13.06
CA THR A 223 -5.62 0.89 -13.53
C THR A 223 -6.96 1.08 -14.22
N HIS A 224 -7.28 2.31 -14.59
CA HIS A 224 -8.36 2.55 -15.55
C HIS A 224 -7.87 2.15 -16.95
N TYR A 225 -8.13 0.91 -17.37
CA TYR A 225 -7.51 0.31 -18.57
C TYR A 225 -7.76 1.06 -19.89
N ASP A 226 -8.78 1.94 -19.96
CA ASP A 226 -9.06 2.81 -21.12
C ASP A 226 -8.19 4.08 -21.16
N LYS A 227 -7.48 4.36 -20.08
CA LYS A 227 -6.65 5.55 -19.89
C LYS A 227 -5.18 5.21 -19.75
N THR A 228 -4.88 4.17 -18.97
CA THR A 228 -3.51 3.76 -18.67
C THR A 228 -3.43 2.24 -18.54
N VAL A 229 -2.39 1.66 -19.14
CA VAL A 229 -2.01 0.26 -18.97
C VAL A 229 -0.59 0.19 -18.40
N LEU A 230 -0.38 -0.65 -17.40
CA LEU A 230 0.95 -0.88 -16.83
C LEU A 230 1.68 -2.02 -17.54
N TYR A 231 3.01 -1.92 -17.64
CA TYR A 231 3.90 -3.02 -18.02
C TYR A 231 5.02 -3.19 -17.00
N ASN A 232 5.56 -4.40 -16.91
CA ASN A 232 6.68 -4.73 -16.05
C ASN A 232 7.97 -4.89 -16.85
N THR A 233 9.11 -4.62 -16.19
CA THR A 233 10.44 -4.71 -16.79
C THR A 233 11.32 -5.65 -15.95
N PHE A 234 11.99 -6.60 -16.59
CA PHE A 234 12.88 -7.53 -15.90
C PHE A 234 14.20 -7.73 -16.68
N ASP A 235 15.32 -7.79 -15.95
CA ASP A 235 16.57 -8.37 -16.47
C ASP A 235 16.44 -9.90 -16.42
N VAL A 236 16.37 -10.52 -17.60
CA VAL A 236 16.19 -11.97 -17.76
C VAL A 236 17.44 -12.63 -18.34
N THR A 237 18.59 -11.94 -18.31
CA THR A 237 19.86 -12.42 -18.88
C THR A 237 20.22 -13.81 -18.35
N ALA A 238 20.04 -14.05 -17.05
CA ALA A 238 20.39 -15.31 -16.40
C ALA A 238 19.40 -16.47 -16.68
N LEU A 239 18.23 -16.19 -17.25
CA LEU A 239 17.20 -17.20 -17.56
C LEU A 239 17.34 -17.78 -18.96
N LEU A 240 18.21 -17.20 -19.80
CA LEU A 240 18.39 -17.60 -21.19
C LEU A 240 19.69 -18.37 -21.38
N SER A 241 19.69 -19.27 -22.36
CA SER A 241 20.88 -20.06 -22.74
C SER A 241 21.09 -20.03 -24.26
N PRO A 242 22.33 -20.17 -24.77
CA PRO A 242 22.55 -20.30 -26.21
C PRO A 242 21.80 -21.50 -26.80
N GLY A 243 21.15 -21.30 -27.95
CA GLY A 243 20.30 -22.30 -28.60
C GLY A 243 18.81 -22.02 -28.40
N ARG A 244 17.99 -23.08 -28.36
CA ARG A 244 16.53 -22.99 -28.23
C ARG A 244 16.12 -22.54 -26.83
N ASN A 245 15.25 -21.55 -26.79
CA ASN A 245 14.57 -21.05 -25.59
C ASN A 245 13.07 -20.97 -25.86
N ALA A 246 12.27 -20.95 -24.80
CA ALA A 246 10.83 -20.75 -24.88
C ALA A 246 10.38 -19.64 -23.94
N ALA A 247 9.46 -18.82 -24.43
CA ALA A 247 8.69 -17.86 -23.64
C ALA A 247 7.25 -18.37 -23.54
N GLY A 248 6.69 -18.36 -22.34
CA GLY A 248 5.33 -18.78 -22.04
C GLY A 248 4.57 -17.73 -21.25
N MET A 249 3.28 -17.55 -21.51
CA MET A 249 2.39 -16.65 -20.79
C MET A 249 1.10 -17.37 -20.41
N MET A 250 0.67 -17.25 -19.16
CA MET A 250 -0.68 -17.59 -18.73
C MET A 250 -1.42 -16.30 -18.37
N LEU A 251 -2.64 -16.13 -18.85
CA LEU A 251 -3.44 -14.92 -18.64
C LEU A 251 -4.67 -15.20 -17.77
N GLY A 252 -5.04 -14.22 -16.95
CA GLY A 252 -6.18 -14.22 -16.04
C GLY A 252 -7.15 -13.08 -16.33
N ASN A 253 -8.34 -13.13 -15.72
CA ASN A 253 -9.40 -12.15 -15.96
C ASN A 253 -9.23 -10.83 -15.19
N GLY A 254 -8.79 -10.89 -13.93
CA GLY A 254 -8.64 -9.72 -13.06
C GLY A 254 -9.90 -8.85 -12.98
N PHE A 255 -9.71 -7.52 -12.93
CA PHE A 255 -10.79 -6.54 -13.10
C PHE A 255 -11.09 -6.21 -14.57
N PHE A 256 -10.28 -6.73 -15.49
CA PHE A 256 -10.42 -6.50 -16.94
C PHE A 256 -11.66 -7.18 -17.50
N ILE A 257 -12.01 -8.34 -16.95
CA ILE A 257 -13.26 -9.04 -17.21
C ILE A 257 -13.77 -9.62 -15.90
N VAL A 258 -14.98 -9.25 -15.48
CA VAL A 258 -15.63 -9.90 -14.34
C VAL A 258 -16.85 -10.68 -14.82
N PRO A 259 -16.79 -12.03 -14.85
CA PRO A 259 -17.88 -12.85 -15.37
C PRO A 259 -19.09 -12.87 -14.44
N ASN A 260 -20.25 -13.22 -15.00
CA ASN A 260 -21.55 -13.14 -14.35
C ASN A 260 -22.10 -14.52 -13.91
N ASN A 261 -21.23 -15.34 -13.31
CA ASN A 261 -21.55 -16.72 -12.94
C ASN A 261 -21.63 -16.93 -11.41
N ARG A 262 -20.60 -16.47 -10.68
CA ARG A 262 -20.48 -16.54 -9.21
C ARG A 262 -20.66 -15.16 -8.59
N TYR A 263 -20.35 -15.00 -7.30
CA TYR A 263 -20.39 -13.69 -6.65
C TYR A 263 -19.55 -12.65 -7.42
N ARG A 264 -20.10 -11.43 -7.50
CA ARG A 264 -19.46 -10.24 -8.06
C ARG A 264 -20.08 -8.98 -7.47
N LYS A 265 -19.23 -8.00 -7.15
CA LYS A 265 -19.65 -6.64 -6.81
C LYS A 265 -19.89 -5.80 -8.07
N VAL A 266 -19.03 -6.00 -9.07
CA VAL A 266 -19.03 -5.30 -10.36
C VAL A 266 -18.99 -6.30 -11.50
N MET A 267 -19.68 -6.01 -12.62
CA MET A 267 -19.41 -6.66 -13.91
C MET A 267 -18.64 -5.70 -14.83
N THR A 268 -17.57 -6.17 -15.46
CA THR A 268 -16.78 -5.43 -16.45
C THR A 268 -16.43 -6.34 -17.63
N ALA A 269 -16.23 -5.74 -18.80
CA ALA A 269 -15.61 -6.39 -19.94
C ALA A 269 -14.90 -5.33 -20.79
N TYR A 270 -13.60 -5.12 -20.56
CA TYR A 270 -12.78 -4.21 -21.36
C TYR A 270 -12.36 -4.87 -22.68
N GLY A 271 -12.07 -6.17 -22.65
CA GLY A 271 -11.72 -7.03 -23.78
C GLY A 271 -11.37 -8.44 -23.30
N HIS A 272 -11.04 -9.37 -24.18
CA HIS A 272 -10.50 -10.69 -23.76
C HIS A 272 -9.09 -10.57 -23.19
N PRO A 273 -8.65 -11.49 -22.30
CA PRO A 273 -7.30 -11.44 -21.76
C PRO A 273 -6.28 -11.46 -22.91
N MET A 274 -5.34 -10.53 -22.85
CA MET A 274 -4.44 -10.22 -23.96
C MET A 274 -3.07 -9.82 -23.45
N MET A 275 -2.02 -10.04 -24.23
CA MET A 275 -0.64 -9.71 -23.84
C MET A 275 0.10 -8.91 -24.89
N ILE A 276 1.12 -8.21 -24.42
CA ILE A 276 2.19 -7.63 -25.24
C ILE A 276 3.54 -7.94 -24.59
N ILE A 277 4.53 -8.28 -25.41
CA ILE A 277 5.90 -8.51 -24.95
C ILE A 277 6.91 -7.95 -25.94
N LYS A 278 7.99 -7.41 -25.38
CA LYS A 278 9.21 -7.08 -26.10
C LYS A 278 10.41 -7.56 -25.29
N LEU A 279 11.12 -8.57 -25.81
CA LEU A 279 12.37 -9.08 -25.24
C LEU A 279 13.53 -8.59 -26.10
N GLN A 280 14.36 -7.72 -25.53
CA GLN A 280 15.57 -7.20 -26.18
C GLN A 280 16.78 -8.05 -25.78
N LEU A 281 17.54 -8.51 -26.77
CA LEU A 281 18.76 -9.28 -26.59
C LEU A 281 19.93 -8.46 -27.13
N ALA A 282 20.95 -8.22 -26.31
CA ALA A 282 22.19 -7.57 -26.71
C ALA A 282 23.37 -8.54 -26.57
N TYR A 283 24.25 -8.55 -27.58
CA TYR A 283 25.37 -9.48 -27.66
C TYR A 283 26.72 -8.76 -27.46
N GLU A 284 27.75 -9.54 -27.13
CA GLU A 284 29.12 -9.05 -26.91
C GLU A 284 29.74 -8.42 -28.18
N ASP A 285 29.32 -8.85 -29.36
CA ASP A 285 29.76 -8.31 -30.66
C ASP A 285 29.14 -6.94 -31.03
N GLY A 286 28.26 -6.42 -30.16
CA GLY A 286 27.55 -5.16 -30.37
C GLY A 286 26.26 -5.28 -31.17
N THR A 287 25.89 -6.46 -31.63
CA THR A 287 24.59 -6.71 -32.30
C THR A 287 23.46 -6.88 -31.30
N SER A 288 22.22 -6.65 -31.75
CA SER A 288 21.01 -6.84 -30.95
C SER A 288 19.92 -7.57 -31.72
N GLU A 289 19.07 -8.29 -31.00
CA GLU A 289 17.86 -8.93 -31.52
C GLU A 289 16.67 -8.57 -30.64
N THR A 290 15.46 -8.68 -31.19
CA THR A 290 14.23 -8.47 -30.42
C THR A 290 13.25 -9.59 -30.73
N ILE A 291 12.71 -10.19 -29.69
CA ILE A 291 11.60 -11.13 -29.77
C ILE A 291 10.34 -10.39 -29.30
N VAL A 292 9.29 -10.42 -30.10
CA VAL A 292 8.06 -9.66 -29.87
C VAL A 292 6.81 -10.55 -29.88
N SER A 293 5.74 -10.09 -29.24
CA SER A 293 4.39 -10.62 -29.45
C SER A 293 3.89 -10.29 -30.85
N ASP A 294 3.42 -11.30 -31.57
CA ASP A 294 2.90 -11.20 -32.93
C ASP A 294 2.04 -12.45 -33.23
N ALA A 295 1.47 -12.54 -34.44
CA ALA A 295 0.63 -13.66 -34.85
C ALA A 295 1.37 -15.02 -34.95
N SER A 296 2.71 -15.06 -34.81
CA SER A 296 3.47 -16.32 -34.82
C SER A 296 3.46 -17.03 -33.46
N TRP A 297 3.04 -16.35 -32.39
CA TRP A 297 2.82 -16.99 -31.10
C TRP A 297 1.75 -18.07 -31.21
N LYS A 298 1.95 -19.17 -30.49
CA LYS A 298 0.96 -20.23 -30.36
C LYS A 298 0.09 -19.99 -29.15
N VAL A 299 -1.21 -20.27 -29.26
CA VAL A 299 -2.19 -20.10 -28.19
C VAL A 299 -3.07 -21.34 -28.04
N ALA A 300 -3.43 -21.65 -26.81
CA ALA A 300 -4.39 -22.68 -26.45
C ALA A 300 -5.16 -22.29 -25.18
N ALA A 301 -6.28 -22.97 -24.93
CA ALA A 301 -6.93 -22.95 -23.63
C ALA A 301 -6.01 -23.58 -22.56
N GLY A 302 -5.87 -22.90 -21.43
CA GLY A 302 -5.14 -23.37 -20.26
C GLY A 302 -6.02 -24.20 -19.30
N PRO A 303 -5.42 -24.68 -18.19
CA PRO A 303 -6.13 -25.48 -17.18
C PRO A 303 -7.07 -24.67 -16.28
N ILE A 304 -7.01 -23.33 -16.31
CA ILE A 304 -7.95 -22.48 -15.57
C ILE A 304 -9.21 -22.28 -16.42
N THR A 305 -10.31 -22.89 -15.98
CA THR A 305 -11.61 -22.90 -16.69
C THR A 305 -12.63 -21.91 -16.12
N TYR A 306 -12.26 -21.23 -15.02
CA TYR A 306 -12.98 -20.08 -14.49
C TYR A 306 -12.03 -19.22 -13.67
N SER A 307 -12.11 -17.91 -13.81
CA SER A 307 -11.39 -16.96 -12.97
C SER A 307 -12.23 -15.70 -12.78
N SER A 308 -12.31 -15.24 -11.54
CA SER A 308 -12.91 -13.95 -11.21
C SER A 308 -12.22 -13.40 -9.97
N ILE A 309 -11.87 -12.12 -10.01
CA ILE A 309 -11.33 -11.43 -8.82
C ILE A 309 -12.32 -11.46 -7.65
N PHE A 310 -13.62 -11.61 -7.93
CA PHE A 310 -14.68 -11.69 -6.93
C PHE A 310 -15.22 -13.09 -6.67
N GLY A 311 -15.11 -14.03 -7.62
CA GLY A 311 -15.82 -15.31 -7.60
C GLY A 311 -14.94 -16.54 -7.36
N GLY A 312 -13.62 -16.35 -7.22
CA GLY A 312 -12.64 -17.42 -7.08
C GLY A 312 -12.14 -17.97 -8.42
N GLU A 313 -11.62 -19.20 -8.40
CA GLU A 313 -10.96 -19.82 -9.57
C GLU A 313 -11.38 -21.30 -9.73
N THR A 314 -11.37 -21.84 -10.94
CA THR A 314 -11.47 -23.28 -11.19
C THR A 314 -10.32 -23.73 -12.03
N TYR A 315 -9.59 -24.71 -11.51
CA TYR A 315 -8.42 -25.29 -12.13
C TYR A 315 -8.68 -26.78 -12.38
N ASP A 316 -8.65 -27.17 -13.65
CA ASP A 316 -8.75 -28.56 -14.06
C ASP A 316 -7.37 -29.09 -14.47
N ALA A 317 -6.70 -29.78 -13.55
CA ALA A 317 -5.36 -30.31 -13.81
C ALA A 317 -5.37 -31.43 -14.87
N THR A 318 -6.54 -31.98 -15.21
CA THR A 318 -6.65 -32.96 -16.30
C THR A 318 -6.36 -32.36 -17.68
N LEU A 319 -6.42 -31.02 -17.78
CA LEU A 319 -6.16 -30.21 -18.98
C LEU A 319 -4.72 -29.63 -19.04
N GLU A 320 -3.87 -29.92 -18.05
CA GLU A 320 -2.47 -29.49 -18.07
C GLU A 320 -1.73 -30.02 -19.29
N ARG A 321 -0.89 -29.17 -19.88
CA ARG A 321 0.00 -29.51 -20.99
C ARG A 321 1.42 -29.51 -20.47
N GLU A 322 1.88 -30.63 -19.92
CA GLU A 322 3.19 -30.72 -19.28
C GLU A 322 4.31 -30.23 -20.21
N GLY A 323 5.11 -29.28 -19.70
CA GLY A 323 6.30 -28.77 -20.39
C GLY A 323 6.05 -27.69 -21.45
N TRP A 324 4.84 -27.13 -21.57
CA TRP A 324 4.49 -26.14 -22.60
C TRP A 324 5.37 -24.87 -22.56
N GLU A 325 5.87 -24.52 -21.38
CA GLU A 325 6.75 -23.39 -21.10
C GLU A 325 8.24 -23.68 -21.37
N HIS A 326 8.61 -24.90 -21.75
CA HIS A 326 9.97 -25.31 -22.08
C HIS A 326 10.22 -25.36 -23.60
N PRO A 327 11.49 -25.19 -24.05
CA PRO A 327 11.86 -25.44 -25.43
C PRO A 327 11.74 -26.94 -25.75
N GLY A 328 11.34 -27.28 -26.98
CA GLY A 328 11.18 -28.67 -27.41
C GLY A 328 9.75 -29.20 -27.34
N PHE A 329 8.81 -28.43 -26.80
CA PHE A 329 7.40 -28.84 -26.70
C PHE A 329 6.71 -28.84 -28.07
N ASP A 330 5.89 -29.86 -28.33
CA ASP A 330 5.10 -29.99 -29.56
C ASP A 330 3.81 -29.16 -29.48
N ASP A 331 3.83 -27.98 -30.10
CA ASP A 331 2.71 -27.06 -30.19
C ASP A 331 1.97 -27.12 -31.54
N SER A 332 2.18 -28.17 -32.33
CA SER A 332 1.53 -28.33 -33.64
C SER A 332 0.00 -28.36 -33.56
N GLY A 333 -0.55 -28.80 -32.41
CA GLY A 333 -1.99 -28.77 -32.11
C GLY A 333 -2.52 -27.45 -31.54
N TRP A 334 -1.70 -26.40 -31.44
CA TRP A 334 -2.10 -25.08 -30.93
C TRP A 334 -2.47 -24.14 -32.08
N GLY A 335 -3.42 -23.24 -31.81
CA GLY A 335 -3.77 -22.16 -32.74
C GLY A 335 -2.68 -21.10 -32.80
N ASN A 336 -2.74 -20.24 -33.82
CA ASN A 336 -1.94 -19.01 -33.84
C ASN A 336 -2.67 -17.92 -33.04
N ALA A 337 -1.92 -17.07 -32.36
CA ALA A 337 -2.48 -15.97 -31.59
C ALA A 337 -3.15 -14.93 -32.52
N VAL A 338 -4.25 -14.34 -32.05
CA VAL A 338 -4.98 -13.32 -32.79
C VAL A 338 -4.46 -11.94 -32.39
N VAL A 339 -4.02 -11.14 -33.36
CA VAL A 339 -3.63 -9.74 -33.12
C VAL A 339 -4.87 -8.91 -32.81
N VAL A 340 -4.88 -8.21 -31.70
CA VAL A 340 -6.01 -7.39 -31.22
C VAL A 340 -5.58 -5.97 -30.91
N ASP A 341 -6.55 -5.07 -30.76
CA ASP A 341 -6.29 -3.69 -30.36
C ASP A 341 -6.28 -3.56 -28.83
N SER A 342 -5.36 -2.77 -28.30
CA SER A 342 -5.35 -2.44 -26.86
C SER A 342 -6.53 -1.52 -26.51
N PRO A 343 -7.12 -1.63 -25.30
CA PRO A 343 -8.09 -0.65 -24.82
C PRO A 343 -7.51 0.77 -24.72
N CYS A 344 -6.18 0.90 -24.59
CA CYS A 344 -5.50 2.18 -24.51
C CYS A 344 -4.12 2.15 -25.16
N LYS A 345 -3.68 3.29 -25.70
CA LYS A 345 -2.33 3.46 -26.27
C LYS A 345 -1.26 3.77 -25.22
N LEU A 346 -1.65 4.30 -24.07
CA LEU A 346 -0.71 4.73 -23.03
C LEU A 346 -0.25 3.52 -22.20
N LEU A 347 0.95 3.03 -22.52
CA LEU A 347 1.64 1.98 -21.77
C LEU A 347 2.72 2.63 -20.89
N LEU A 348 2.59 2.52 -19.57
CA LEU A 348 3.53 3.05 -18.59
C LEU A 348 4.16 1.92 -17.77
N PRO A 349 5.41 2.07 -17.29
CA PRO A 349 5.98 1.06 -16.40
C PRO A 349 5.26 1.03 -15.05
N GLU A 350 5.16 -0.15 -14.43
CA GLU A 350 4.83 -0.25 -13.00
C GLU A 350 6.01 0.27 -12.17
N GLU A 351 5.95 1.54 -11.78
CA GLU A 351 7.00 2.18 -10.97
C GLU A 351 6.87 1.84 -9.48
N SER A 352 5.68 1.40 -9.03
CA SER A 352 5.44 0.91 -7.66
C SER A 352 6.03 -0.49 -7.41
N TYR A 353 6.07 -0.92 -6.15
CA TYR A 353 6.35 -2.33 -5.84
C TYR A 353 5.16 -3.20 -6.28
N PRO A 354 5.39 -4.43 -6.76
CA PRO A 354 4.30 -5.31 -7.16
C PRO A 354 3.57 -5.88 -5.94
N VAL A 355 2.36 -6.40 -6.15
CA VAL A 355 1.74 -7.32 -5.18
C VAL A 355 2.48 -8.65 -5.24
N VAL A 356 2.75 -9.27 -4.09
CA VAL A 356 3.44 -10.57 -3.97
C VAL A 356 2.79 -11.44 -2.90
N LEU A 357 3.12 -12.74 -2.90
CA LEU A 357 2.80 -13.65 -1.80
C LEU A 357 3.92 -13.55 -0.75
N THR A 358 3.65 -12.93 0.41
CA THR A 358 4.69 -12.56 1.39
C THR A 358 4.85 -13.54 2.53
N ASP A 359 3.76 -14.08 3.06
CA ASP A 359 3.76 -14.88 4.29
C ASP A 359 2.97 -16.17 4.11
N THR A 360 3.36 -17.19 4.87
CA THR A 360 2.65 -18.47 4.97
C THR A 360 2.02 -18.61 6.34
N LEU A 361 0.70 -18.87 6.39
CA LEU A 361 -0.05 -19.15 7.61
C LEU A 361 -0.45 -20.63 7.63
N ALA A 362 0.04 -21.35 8.64
CA ALA A 362 -0.29 -22.75 8.86
C ALA A 362 -1.67 -22.90 9.51
N VAL A 363 -2.37 -23.99 9.18
CA VAL A 363 -3.61 -24.40 9.85
C VAL A 363 -3.36 -24.56 11.36
N LYS A 364 -4.20 -23.93 12.17
CA LYS A 364 -4.20 -24.07 13.64
C LYS A 364 -5.13 -25.17 14.11
N ARG A 365 -6.24 -25.36 13.41
CA ARG A 365 -7.26 -26.36 13.77
C ARG A 365 -8.02 -26.83 12.53
N ALA A 366 -8.35 -28.11 12.48
CA ALA A 366 -9.26 -28.70 11.50
C ALA A 366 -10.43 -29.37 12.22
N THR A 367 -11.67 -29.08 11.81
CA THR A 367 -12.89 -29.62 12.40
C THR A 367 -13.84 -30.11 11.33
N ARG A 368 -14.64 -31.13 11.65
CA ARG A 368 -15.64 -31.69 10.75
C ARG A 368 -16.95 -30.88 10.87
N THR A 369 -17.57 -30.51 9.75
CA THR A 369 -18.75 -29.63 9.68
C THR A 369 -19.78 -30.10 8.64
N GLY A 370 -21.00 -29.52 8.67
CA GLY A 370 -22.12 -29.82 7.77
C GLY A 370 -23.07 -30.93 8.25
N ASP A 371 -24.25 -31.04 7.63
CA ASP A 371 -25.19 -32.13 7.87
C ASP A 371 -24.50 -33.48 7.60
N ALA A 372 -24.54 -34.39 8.57
CA ALA A 372 -23.78 -35.66 8.60
C ALA A 372 -22.23 -35.55 8.62
N GLY A 373 -21.67 -34.33 8.75
CA GLY A 373 -20.22 -34.09 8.83
C GLY A 373 -19.50 -34.34 7.50
N GLU A 374 -20.05 -33.92 6.37
CA GLU A 374 -19.46 -34.21 5.05
C GLU A 374 -18.28 -33.29 4.67
N HIS A 375 -18.08 -32.19 5.40
CA HIS A 375 -17.08 -31.16 5.12
C HIS A 375 -16.02 -31.05 6.22
N TRP A 376 -14.91 -30.40 5.87
CA TRP A 376 -13.84 -30.06 6.81
C TRP A 376 -13.58 -28.56 6.81
N LEU A 377 -13.65 -27.95 7.97
CA LEU A 377 -13.30 -26.55 8.19
C LEU A 377 -11.89 -26.45 8.76
N PHE A 378 -11.05 -25.62 8.16
CA PHE A 378 -9.70 -25.29 8.60
C PHE A 378 -9.66 -23.85 9.11
N ASP A 379 -9.12 -23.63 10.31
CA ASP A 379 -8.90 -22.30 10.93
C ASP A 379 -7.40 -21.96 10.89
N PHE A 380 -7.04 -20.87 10.20
CA PHE A 380 -5.66 -20.36 10.15
C PHE A 380 -5.29 -19.52 11.39
N GLY A 381 -6.27 -19.16 12.21
CA GLY A 381 -6.11 -18.36 13.43
C GLY A 381 -5.93 -16.85 13.20
N GLN A 382 -5.91 -16.41 11.93
CA GLN A 382 -5.72 -15.03 11.53
C GLN A 382 -6.59 -14.74 10.29
N ASN A 383 -7.37 -13.67 10.32
CA ASN A 383 -8.05 -13.15 9.13
C ASN A 383 -7.07 -12.32 8.29
N ALA A 384 -6.81 -12.72 7.05
CA ALA A 384 -5.91 -12.01 6.15
C ALA A 384 -6.36 -12.14 4.69
N SER A 385 -5.90 -11.23 3.82
CA SER A 385 -5.99 -11.46 2.36
C SER A 385 -5.06 -12.61 1.97
N GLY A 386 -5.49 -13.46 1.05
CA GLY A 386 -4.62 -14.50 0.54
C GLY A 386 -5.25 -15.43 -0.45
N ILE A 387 -4.46 -16.43 -0.79
CA ILE A 387 -4.87 -17.67 -1.41
C ILE A 387 -4.52 -18.83 -0.48
N PHE A 388 -4.82 -20.05 -0.89
CA PHE A 388 -4.37 -21.26 -0.21
C PHE A 388 -3.58 -22.15 -1.18
N GLU A 389 -2.64 -22.90 -0.62
CA GLU A 389 -1.94 -23.96 -1.33
C GLU A 389 -2.31 -25.29 -0.69
N ILE A 390 -2.75 -26.23 -1.53
CA ILE A 390 -2.98 -27.61 -1.13
C ILE A 390 -1.90 -28.50 -1.73
N ARG A 391 -1.47 -29.48 -0.94
CA ARG A 391 -0.83 -30.70 -1.44
C ARG A 391 -1.81 -31.84 -1.28
N VAL A 392 -2.06 -32.60 -2.34
CA VAL A 392 -3.21 -33.51 -2.42
C VAL A 392 -2.85 -34.81 -3.15
N THR A 393 -3.55 -35.89 -2.80
CA THR A 393 -3.63 -37.10 -3.63
C THR A 393 -5.08 -37.45 -3.92
N GLY A 394 -5.40 -37.69 -5.18
CA GLY A 394 -6.74 -38.06 -5.64
C GLY A 394 -6.69 -38.91 -6.91
N LYS A 395 -7.84 -39.46 -7.31
CA LYS A 395 -8.00 -40.06 -8.64
C LYS A 395 -8.16 -38.95 -9.67
N ARG A 396 -7.80 -39.26 -10.92
CA ARG A 396 -8.02 -38.34 -12.05
C ARG A 396 -9.51 -37.96 -12.12
N GLY A 397 -9.80 -36.66 -12.16
CA GLY A 397 -11.16 -36.13 -12.21
C GLY A 397 -11.83 -35.94 -10.84
N ASP A 398 -11.21 -36.36 -9.74
CA ASP A 398 -11.73 -36.03 -8.41
C ASP A 398 -11.69 -34.51 -8.22
N SER A 399 -12.79 -33.93 -7.72
CA SER A 399 -12.96 -32.48 -7.56
C SER A 399 -13.00 -32.10 -6.09
N ILE A 400 -12.26 -31.04 -5.76
CA ILE A 400 -12.15 -30.48 -4.41
C ILE A 400 -12.62 -29.04 -4.46
N ARG A 401 -13.64 -28.71 -3.66
CA ARG A 401 -14.17 -27.35 -3.57
C ARG A 401 -13.73 -26.71 -2.27
N LEU A 402 -13.20 -25.50 -2.36
CA LEU A 402 -12.65 -24.74 -1.24
C LEU A 402 -13.42 -23.42 -1.11
N VAL A 403 -14.12 -23.25 0.02
CA VAL A 403 -15.02 -22.14 0.30
C VAL A 403 -14.40 -21.31 1.44
N PRO A 404 -13.80 -20.15 1.14
CA PRO A 404 -13.18 -19.30 2.15
C PRO A 404 -14.23 -18.44 2.88
N ALA A 405 -13.92 -18.06 4.12
CA ALA A 405 -14.72 -17.13 4.91
C ALA A 405 -13.91 -16.36 5.96
N GLU A 406 -14.36 -15.14 6.28
CA GLU A 406 -13.87 -14.36 7.42
C GLU A 406 -14.40 -14.90 8.75
N LEU A 407 -15.66 -15.34 8.75
CA LEU A 407 -16.43 -15.76 9.92
C LEU A 407 -17.06 -17.14 9.72
N LEU A 408 -17.59 -17.70 10.80
CA LEU A 408 -18.34 -18.96 10.79
C LEU A 408 -19.82 -18.70 11.01
N GLY A 409 -20.66 -19.57 10.47
CA GLY A 409 -22.07 -19.62 10.77
C GLY A 409 -22.34 -20.28 12.12
N PRO A 410 -23.60 -20.31 12.58
CA PRO A 410 -23.98 -20.90 13.87
C PRO A 410 -23.61 -22.39 14.00
N GLU A 411 -23.53 -23.14 12.90
CA GLU A 411 -23.20 -24.58 12.89
C GLU A 411 -21.71 -24.85 12.65
N GLY A 412 -20.88 -23.79 12.58
CA GLY A 412 -19.43 -23.87 12.40
C GLY A 412 -18.98 -23.99 10.94
N GLU A 413 -19.87 -23.86 9.98
CA GLU A 413 -19.63 -23.77 8.54
C GLU A 413 -19.09 -22.40 8.10
N ALA A 414 -18.51 -22.33 6.90
CA ALA A 414 -18.03 -21.07 6.34
C ALA A 414 -19.19 -20.08 6.10
N ASN A 415 -19.08 -18.85 6.64
CA ASN A 415 -20.09 -17.80 6.47
C ASN A 415 -19.67 -16.78 5.39
N GLN A 416 -20.47 -16.67 4.33
CA GLN A 416 -20.30 -15.70 3.24
C GLN A 416 -21.40 -14.63 3.18
N GLU A 417 -22.23 -14.47 4.23
CA GLU A 417 -23.32 -13.50 4.25
C GLU A 417 -22.84 -12.06 3.99
N ALA A 418 -21.79 -11.62 4.69
CA ALA A 418 -21.18 -10.31 4.51
C ALA A 418 -20.48 -10.13 3.14
N THR A 419 -20.13 -11.23 2.48
CA THR A 419 -19.54 -11.22 1.13
C THR A 419 -20.62 -11.09 0.06
N GLY A 420 -21.61 -11.98 0.13
CA GLY A 420 -22.39 -12.44 -1.00
C GLY A 420 -21.89 -13.79 -1.52
N GLN A 421 -22.79 -14.57 -2.12
CA GLN A 421 -22.55 -15.98 -2.49
C GLN A 421 -23.02 -16.29 -3.92
N PRO A 422 -22.45 -17.32 -4.58
CA PRO A 422 -21.37 -18.19 -4.08
C PRO A 422 -19.97 -17.62 -4.38
N HIS A 423 -19.01 -17.78 -3.45
CA HIS A 423 -17.57 -17.60 -3.72
C HIS A 423 -16.81 -18.89 -3.37
N TYR A 424 -16.11 -19.49 -4.34
CA TYR A 424 -15.35 -20.71 -4.08
C TYR A 424 -14.27 -20.93 -5.13
N TYR A 425 -13.36 -21.84 -4.79
CA TYR A 425 -12.36 -22.35 -5.70
C TYR A 425 -12.55 -23.84 -5.90
N THR A 426 -12.12 -24.33 -7.06
CA THR A 426 -12.20 -25.75 -7.40
C THR A 426 -10.89 -26.23 -7.98
N TYR A 427 -10.39 -27.36 -7.47
CA TYR A 427 -9.27 -28.10 -8.04
C TYR A 427 -9.73 -29.49 -8.50
N VAL A 428 -9.50 -29.83 -9.77
CA VAL A 428 -9.74 -31.17 -10.30
C VAL A 428 -8.41 -31.89 -10.45
N CYS A 429 -8.26 -33.04 -9.78
CA CYS A 429 -6.99 -33.77 -9.71
C CYS A 429 -6.64 -34.38 -11.08
N ARG A 430 -5.36 -34.29 -11.48
CA ARG A 430 -4.87 -34.99 -12.68
C ARG A 430 -4.72 -36.50 -12.47
N GLY A 431 -4.56 -36.93 -11.21
CA GLY A 431 -4.38 -38.30 -10.76
C GLY A 431 -2.95 -38.81 -10.93
N GLY A 432 -2.63 -39.92 -10.23
CA GLY A 432 -1.38 -40.66 -10.44
C GLY A 432 -0.21 -40.26 -9.53
N GLY A 433 -0.43 -39.43 -8.50
CA GLY A 433 0.60 -39.08 -7.53
C GLY A 433 0.17 -37.98 -6.55
N GLU A 434 1.15 -37.39 -5.87
CA GLU A 434 0.96 -36.14 -5.13
C GLU A 434 0.92 -34.96 -6.10
N GLU A 435 0.02 -34.01 -5.84
CA GLU A 435 -0.20 -32.81 -6.63
C GLU A 435 -0.13 -31.59 -5.71
N THR A 436 0.40 -30.46 -6.20
CA THR A 436 0.42 -29.18 -5.47
C THR A 436 -0.26 -28.12 -6.33
N TRP A 437 -1.17 -27.38 -5.73
CA TRP A 437 -1.90 -26.33 -6.43
C TRP A 437 -2.25 -25.16 -5.51
N HIS A 438 -2.22 -23.96 -6.08
CA HIS A 438 -2.77 -22.75 -5.50
C HIS A 438 -3.41 -21.89 -6.63
N PRO A 439 -4.43 -21.07 -6.32
CA PRO A 439 -5.00 -20.10 -7.27
C PRO A 439 -3.96 -19.13 -7.82
N ARG A 440 -4.17 -18.62 -9.05
CA ARG A 440 -3.22 -17.69 -9.71
C ARG A 440 -3.79 -16.29 -9.96
N PHE A 441 -5.09 -16.17 -10.25
CA PHE A 441 -5.70 -14.92 -10.72
C PHE A 441 -6.92 -14.49 -9.89
N SER A 442 -6.95 -14.89 -8.62
CA SER A 442 -7.96 -14.46 -7.64
C SER A 442 -7.37 -14.57 -6.23
N TYR A 443 -7.97 -13.86 -5.28
CA TYR A 443 -7.63 -13.93 -3.85
C TYR A 443 -8.88 -13.67 -3.01
N TYR A 444 -8.82 -13.86 -1.70
CA TYR A 444 -9.94 -13.58 -0.79
C TYR A 444 -9.44 -13.22 0.62
N GLY A 445 -10.24 -12.46 1.38
CA GLY A 445 -10.00 -12.22 2.81
C GLY A 445 -10.56 -13.36 3.66
N MET A 446 -9.70 -14.18 4.26
CA MET A 446 -10.14 -15.35 5.00
C MET A 446 -9.41 -15.54 6.33
N ARG A 447 -10.11 -16.14 7.28
CA ARG A 447 -9.55 -16.86 8.42
C ARG A 447 -9.83 -18.37 8.33
N TYR A 448 -10.96 -18.70 7.73
CA TYR A 448 -11.45 -20.07 7.66
C TYR A 448 -11.54 -20.54 6.21
N LEU A 449 -11.28 -21.83 6.01
CA LEU A 449 -11.45 -22.49 4.73
C LEU A 449 -12.25 -23.78 4.93
N GLN A 450 -13.45 -23.82 4.36
CA GLN A 450 -14.22 -25.05 4.26
C GLN A 450 -13.78 -25.82 3.01
N VAL A 451 -13.47 -27.10 3.19
CA VAL A 451 -13.05 -28.03 2.13
C VAL A 451 -14.13 -29.09 1.97
N GLU A 452 -14.59 -29.24 0.74
CA GLU A 452 -15.60 -30.18 0.33
C GLU A 452 -15.04 -31.13 -0.74
N GLY A 453 -15.50 -32.38 -0.73
CA GLY A 453 -15.01 -33.40 -1.66
C GLY A 453 -13.66 -34.04 -1.27
N ALA A 454 -12.96 -33.53 -0.25
CA ALA A 454 -11.71 -34.09 0.26
C ALA A 454 -11.72 -34.26 1.79
N VAL A 455 -10.75 -35.01 2.31
CA VAL A 455 -10.53 -35.19 3.77
C VAL A 455 -9.08 -34.90 4.15
N PRO A 456 -8.80 -34.49 5.40
CA PRO A 456 -7.44 -34.42 5.93
C PRO A 456 -6.76 -35.80 5.87
N ASP A 457 -5.45 -35.84 5.66
CA ASP A 457 -4.68 -37.10 5.60
C ASP A 457 -4.73 -37.91 6.92
N SER A 458 -4.99 -37.26 8.05
CA SER A 458 -5.16 -37.92 9.35
C SER A 458 -6.43 -38.75 9.49
N VAL A 459 -7.37 -38.66 8.55
CA VAL A 459 -8.68 -39.30 8.61
C VAL A 459 -8.69 -40.55 7.75
N PHE A 460 -8.92 -41.71 8.39
CA PHE A 460 -9.16 -42.95 7.66
C PHE A 460 -10.62 -42.97 7.14
N VAL A 461 -10.79 -43.08 5.83
CA VAL A 461 -12.12 -43.18 5.19
C VAL A 461 -12.16 -44.46 4.35
N ALA A 462 -13.22 -45.26 4.50
CA ALA A 462 -13.42 -46.50 3.75
C ALA A 462 -13.64 -46.26 2.23
N ALA A 463 -14.13 -45.07 1.86
CA ALA A 463 -14.30 -44.61 0.49
C ALA A 463 -13.10 -43.78 0.00
N SER A 464 -12.76 -43.92 -1.28
CA SER A 464 -11.60 -43.29 -1.92
C SER A 464 -11.79 -41.78 -2.22
N LYS A 465 -12.05 -40.95 -1.20
CA LYS A 465 -12.02 -39.48 -1.37
C LYS A 465 -10.58 -38.98 -1.52
N PRO A 466 -10.32 -37.87 -2.23
CA PRO A 466 -9.07 -37.15 -2.18
C PRO A 466 -8.61 -36.85 -0.75
N ARG A 467 -7.29 -36.93 -0.53
CA ARG A 467 -6.65 -36.60 0.75
C ARG A 467 -5.81 -35.34 0.63
N ILE A 468 -6.08 -34.37 1.51
CA ILE A 468 -5.26 -33.18 1.70
C ILE A 468 -4.07 -33.55 2.58
N LEU A 469 -2.89 -33.63 1.97
CA LEU A 469 -1.61 -33.97 2.62
C LEU A 469 -0.98 -32.77 3.33
N ASP A 470 -1.20 -31.57 2.80
CA ASP A 470 -0.82 -30.30 3.41
C ASP A 470 -1.77 -29.20 2.95
N LEU A 471 -2.01 -28.22 3.83
CA LEU A 471 -2.82 -27.04 3.54
C LEU A 471 -2.23 -25.85 4.30
N LYS A 472 -1.99 -24.77 3.57
CA LYS A 472 -1.52 -23.49 4.11
C LYS A 472 -2.18 -22.33 3.38
N MET A 473 -2.29 -21.20 4.06
CA MET A 473 -2.67 -19.93 3.45
C MET A 473 -1.42 -19.15 3.04
N LEU A 474 -1.44 -18.56 1.86
CA LEU A 474 -0.41 -17.67 1.34
C LEU A 474 -0.97 -16.24 1.31
N HIS A 475 -0.46 -15.38 2.19
CA HIS A 475 -0.92 -14.00 2.30
C HIS A 475 -0.38 -13.16 1.15
N ASN A 476 -1.26 -12.40 0.48
CA ASN A 476 -0.87 -11.47 -0.58
C ASN A 476 -0.97 -10.01 -0.13
N ARG A 477 0.06 -9.23 -0.46
CA ARG A 477 0.07 -7.77 -0.29
C ARG A 477 1.03 -7.09 -1.24
N HIS A 478 0.90 -5.78 -1.37
CA HIS A 478 1.90 -4.89 -1.96
C HIS A 478 3.26 -5.10 -1.28
N ALA A 479 4.33 -5.21 -2.07
CA ALA A 479 5.66 -5.56 -1.58
C ALA A 479 6.46 -4.38 -1.00
N ALA A 480 5.81 -3.23 -0.74
CA ALA A 480 6.43 -2.13 -0.01
C ALA A 480 7.17 -2.64 1.25
N PRO A 481 8.44 -2.22 1.45
CA PRO A 481 9.18 -2.49 2.67
C PRO A 481 8.44 -1.98 3.90
N GLU A 482 8.54 -2.72 5.01
CA GLU A 482 8.08 -2.23 6.30
C GLU A 482 9.02 -1.14 6.81
N THR A 483 8.46 -0.01 7.24
CA THR A 483 9.24 1.16 7.70
C THR A 483 9.19 1.34 9.21
N GLY A 484 8.29 0.67 9.94
CA GLY A 484 8.14 0.94 11.37
C GLY A 484 7.74 -0.24 12.24
N SER A 485 7.98 -0.03 13.53
CA SER A 485 7.60 -0.93 14.61
C SER A 485 7.12 -0.14 15.81
N PHE A 486 6.20 -0.72 16.58
CA PHE A 486 5.66 -0.13 17.80
C PHE A 486 5.63 -1.16 18.94
N TYR A 487 5.77 -0.67 20.17
CA TYR A 487 5.58 -1.45 21.38
C TYR A 487 5.16 -0.54 22.55
N THR A 488 4.35 -1.08 23.45
CA THR A 488 4.03 -0.50 24.75
C THR A 488 3.96 -1.55 25.86
N SER A 489 4.16 -1.13 27.11
CA SER A 489 3.95 -1.95 28.29
C SER A 489 2.47 -2.29 28.52
N TYR A 490 1.54 -1.66 27.79
CA TYR A 490 0.11 -1.89 27.91
C TYR A 490 -0.37 -2.93 26.90
N PRO A 491 -0.65 -4.19 27.30
CA PRO A 491 -0.83 -5.29 26.36
C PRO A 491 -1.96 -5.10 25.36
N LEU A 492 -3.05 -4.44 25.76
CA LEU A 492 -4.19 -4.17 24.88
C LEU A 492 -3.75 -3.36 23.65
N PHE A 493 -2.94 -2.32 23.83
CA PHE A 493 -2.50 -1.47 22.71
C PHE A 493 -1.56 -2.17 21.74
N ASN A 494 -0.75 -3.13 22.20
CA ASN A 494 0.02 -3.99 21.28
C ASN A 494 -0.90 -4.88 20.44
N ARG A 495 -2.02 -5.36 21.03
CA ARG A 495 -3.02 -6.15 20.30
C ARG A 495 -3.81 -5.29 19.32
N ILE A 496 -4.10 -4.04 19.67
CA ILE A 496 -4.76 -3.07 18.77
C ILE A 496 -3.84 -2.72 17.60
N ASP A 497 -2.56 -2.44 17.84
CA ASP A 497 -1.57 -2.25 16.76
C ASP A 497 -1.55 -3.44 15.81
N THR A 498 -1.50 -4.66 16.35
CA THR A 498 -1.54 -5.90 15.56
C THR A 498 -2.84 -6.04 14.74
N LEU A 499 -3.99 -5.72 15.36
CA LEU A 499 -5.32 -5.77 14.71
C LEU A 499 -5.38 -4.84 13.49
N ILE A 500 -4.92 -3.60 13.66
CA ILE A 500 -4.90 -2.59 12.60
C ILE A 500 -3.87 -2.95 11.52
N ARG A 501 -2.65 -3.39 11.91
CA ARG A 501 -1.61 -3.80 10.95
C ARG A 501 -2.07 -4.93 10.04
N TRP A 502 -2.83 -5.91 10.54
CA TRP A 502 -3.39 -6.97 9.69
C TRP A 502 -4.44 -6.47 8.70
N ALA A 503 -5.23 -5.48 9.07
CA ALA A 503 -6.17 -4.83 8.14
C ALA A 503 -5.43 -4.05 7.05
N ILE A 504 -4.39 -3.28 7.42
CA ILE A 504 -3.53 -2.58 6.44
C ILE A 504 -2.89 -3.59 5.49
N ARG A 505 -2.24 -4.64 6.02
CA ARG A 505 -1.61 -5.69 5.21
C ARG A 505 -2.56 -6.32 4.21
N SER A 506 -3.81 -6.57 4.63
CA SER A 506 -4.78 -7.24 3.78
C SER A 506 -5.25 -6.36 2.62
N ASN A 507 -5.20 -5.05 2.81
CA ASN A 507 -5.80 -4.06 1.92
C ASN A 507 -4.79 -3.23 1.13
N LEU A 508 -3.49 -3.36 1.42
CA LEU A 508 -2.44 -2.87 0.52
C LEU A 508 -2.26 -3.85 -0.65
N GLN A 509 -2.90 -3.56 -1.77
CA GLN A 509 -2.79 -4.30 -3.02
C GLN A 509 -2.21 -3.39 -4.12
N SER A 510 -2.72 -3.46 -5.36
CA SER A 510 -2.36 -2.47 -6.40
C SER A 510 -3.00 -1.09 -6.15
N VAL A 511 -3.97 -1.03 -5.22
CA VAL A 511 -4.57 0.16 -4.62
C VAL A 511 -4.69 -0.09 -3.11
N VAL A 512 -5.09 0.92 -2.32
CA VAL A 512 -5.57 0.70 -0.95
C VAL A 512 -7.04 0.29 -1.05
N THR A 513 -7.35 -0.99 -0.83
CA THR A 513 -8.73 -1.49 -0.90
C THR A 513 -9.50 -1.28 0.39
N ASP A 514 -10.81 -1.12 0.34
CA ASP A 514 -11.69 -1.07 1.52
C ASP A 514 -11.64 -2.38 2.31
N CYS A 515 -11.91 -3.49 1.62
CA CYS A 515 -11.87 -4.83 2.18
C CYS A 515 -11.36 -5.85 1.15
N PRO A 516 -10.75 -6.97 1.59
CA PRO A 516 -10.10 -7.92 0.70
C PRO A 516 -11.02 -9.04 0.19
N HIS A 517 -12.32 -9.03 0.55
CA HIS A 517 -13.22 -10.18 0.32
C HIS A 517 -14.38 -9.85 -0.65
N ARG A 518 -15.13 -8.76 -0.45
CA ARG A 518 -16.35 -8.46 -1.24
C ARG A 518 -16.21 -7.37 -2.30
N GLU A 519 -15.60 -6.21 -2.01
CA GLU A 519 -15.54 -5.07 -2.96
C GLU A 519 -14.17 -4.91 -3.60
N LYS A 520 -13.11 -4.89 -2.78
CA LYS A 520 -11.72 -4.81 -3.26
C LYS A 520 -11.49 -3.56 -4.12
N LEU A 521 -12.19 -2.47 -3.82
CA LEU A 521 -12.15 -1.23 -4.60
C LEU A 521 -11.26 -0.21 -3.90
N GLY A 522 -10.60 0.63 -4.71
CA GLY A 522 -9.78 1.74 -4.23
C GLY A 522 -10.61 2.91 -3.74
N TRP A 523 -11.38 2.73 -2.65
CA TRP A 523 -12.07 3.81 -1.96
C TRP A 523 -11.03 4.82 -1.44
N LEU A 524 -11.24 6.11 -1.74
CA LEU A 524 -10.20 7.14 -1.68
C LEU A 524 -9.99 7.80 -0.31
N GLU A 525 -11.01 7.87 0.53
CA GLU A 525 -10.95 8.43 1.90
C GLU A 525 -9.84 7.79 2.73
N GLN A 526 -9.73 6.47 2.71
CA GLN A 526 -8.76 5.73 3.51
C GLN A 526 -7.32 5.99 3.06
N THR A 527 -7.09 6.38 1.80
CA THR A 527 -5.72 6.66 1.31
C THR A 527 -5.07 7.80 2.09
N TRP A 528 -5.87 8.77 2.55
CA TRP A 528 -5.37 9.93 3.30
C TRP A 528 -5.79 9.91 4.78
N LEU A 529 -6.99 9.45 5.13
CA LEU A 529 -7.42 9.34 6.54
C LEU A 529 -6.64 8.28 7.32
N MET A 530 -6.26 7.16 6.69
CA MET A 530 -5.32 6.18 7.25
C MET A 530 -3.87 6.45 6.83
N GLY A 531 -3.63 7.56 6.12
CA GLY A 531 -2.36 7.85 5.45
C GLY A 531 -1.16 7.81 6.40
N GLU A 532 -1.23 8.47 7.56
CA GLU A 532 -0.14 8.44 8.53
C GLU A 532 0.06 7.05 9.12
N GLY A 533 -1.02 6.34 9.47
CA GLY A 533 -0.96 4.97 9.97
C GLY A 533 -0.26 4.02 9.00
N ILE A 534 -0.57 4.12 7.70
CA ILE A 534 0.08 3.32 6.66
C ILE A 534 1.53 3.76 6.46
N HIS A 535 1.79 5.07 6.37
CA HIS A 535 3.13 5.64 6.17
C HIS A 535 4.13 5.24 7.28
N PHE A 536 3.69 5.22 8.54
CA PHE A 536 4.53 4.77 9.65
C PHE A 536 4.92 3.29 9.55
N ASN A 537 4.15 2.47 8.82
CA ASN A 537 4.34 1.03 8.75
C ASN A 537 4.95 0.56 7.41
N TYR A 538 4.76 1.29 6.31
CA TYR A 538 5.24 0.91 4.98
C TYR A 538 5.83 2.07 4.18
N ASP A 539 6.74 1.77 3.26
CA ASP A 539 7.20 2.73 2.25
C ASP A 539 6.17 2.87 1.12
N VAL A 540 5.37 3.91 1.21
CA VAL A 540 4.18 4.11 0.37
C VAL A 540 4.42 4.96 -0.89
N TYR A 541 5.58 5.59 -1.05
CA TYR A 541 5.83 6.59 -2.11
C TYR A 541 5.34 6.14 -3.49
N GLY A 542 5.81 4.98 -3.97
CA GLY A 542 5.47 4.50 -5.31
C GLY A 542 4.00 4.09 -5.47
N LEU A 543 3.34 3.61 -4.41
CA LEU A 543 1.91 3.29 -4.45
C LEU A 543 1.08 4.57 -4.49
N TYR A 544 1.39 5.53 -3.63
CA TYR A 544 0.61 6.76 -3.51
C TYR A 544 0.80 7.67 -4.72
N ASP A 545 2.00 7.73 -5.32
CA ASP A 545 2.23 8.46 -6.57
C ASP A 545 1.43 7.85 -7.74
N LYS A 546 1.33 6.52 -7.78
CA LYS A 546 0.46 5.82 -8.73
C LYS A 546 -1.02 6.13 -8.49
N LEU A 547 -1.48 6.17 -7.23
CA LEU A 547 -2.87 6.53 -6.90
C LEU A 547 -3.23 7.96 -7.32
N VAL A 548 -2.28 8.91 -7.26
CA VAL A 548 -2.47 10.26 -7.81
C VAL A 548 -2.78 10.20 -9.32
N SER A 549 -2.11 9.32 -10.04
CA SER A 549 -2.36 9.11 -11.47
C SER A 549 -3.71 8.42 -11.72
N ASP A 550 -4.08 7.43 -10.91
CA ASP A 550 -5.40 6.78 -11.01
C ASP A 550 -6.55 7.76 -10.77
N MET A 551 -6.42 8.68 -9.80
CA MET A 551 -7.41 9.73 -9.54
C MET A 551 -7.52 10.70 -10.72
N ALA A 552 -6.39 11.06 -11.35
CA ALA A 552 -6.40 11.91 -12.54
C ALA A 552 -7.09 11.21 -13.72
N ASP A 553 -6.88 9.91 -13.89
CA ASP A 553 -7.55 9.10 -14.91
C ASP A 553 -9.06 8.91 -14.66
N ALA A 554 -9.48 8.93 -13.39
CA ALA A 554 -10.87 8.82 -12.97
C ALA A 554 -11.63 10.16 -13.02
N GLN A 555 -10.93 11.31 -13.03
CA GLN A 555 -11.57 12.61 -12.97
C GLN A 555 -12.50 12.87 -14.17
N THR A 556 -13.74 13.26 -13.90
CA THR A 556 -14.75 13.51 -14.94
C THR A 556 -14.50 14.84 -15.66
N PRO A 557 -15.12 15.10 -16.83
CA PRO A 557 -15.04 16.39 -17.53
C PRO A 557 -15.51 17.59 -16.70
N GLU A 558 -16.40 17.40 -15.74
CA GLU A 558 -16.92 18.45 -14.85
C GLU A 558 -15.99 18.76 -13.68
N GLY A 559 -14.98 17.91 -13.42
CA GLY A 559 -13.98 18.10 -12.37
C GLY A 559 -14.15 17.19 -11.16
N LEU A 560 -15.24 16.41 -11.09
CA LEU A 560 -15.45 15.40 -10.05
C LEU A 560 -14.33 14.37 -10.08
N VAL A 561 -13.72 14.12 -8.92
CA VAL A 561 -12.96 12.89 -8.67
C VAL A 561 -13.90 11.94 -7.93
N PRO A 562 -14.28 10.79 -8.53
CA PRO A 562 -15.19 9.84 -7.91
C PRO A 562 -14.64 9.24 -6.62
N SER A 563 -15.50 8.70 -5.76
CA SER A 563 -15.10 8.11 -4.47
C SER A 563 -14.19 6.87 -4.58
N ILE A 564 -14.07 6.27 -5.77
CA ILE A 564 -13.13 5.18 -6.06
C ILE A 564 -12.21 5.54 -7.23
N ALA A 565 -10.93 5.15 -7.14
CA ALA A 565 -10.01 5.16 -8.26
C ALA A 565 -9.18 3.86 -8.31
N PRO A 566 -9.10 3.14 -9.44
CA PRO A 566 -9.83 3.38 -10.70
C PRO A 566 -11.36 3.26 -10.60
N GLU A 567 -12.10 4.09 -11.37
CA GLU A 567 -13.57 4.03 -11.42
C GLU A 567 -14.05 2.88 -12.34
N PHE A 568 -13.88 1.63 -11.90
CA PHE A 568 -14.35 0.45 -12.65
C PHE A 568 -15.87 0.44 -12.85
N VAL A 569 -16.61 1.12 -11.98
CA VAL A 569 -18.06 1.17 -11.93
C VAL A 569 -18.51 2.55 -11.48
N ARG A 570 -19.64 3.02 -12.00
CA ARG A 570 -20.25 4.28 -11.56
C ARG A 570 -21.29 3.99 -10.49
N PHE A 571 -20.97 4.34 -9.25
CA PHE A 571 -21.93 4.34 -8.15
C PHE A 571 -22.98 5.48 -8.32
N ILE A 572 -23.90 5.60 -7.36
CA ILE A 572 -24.91 6.65 -7.34
C ILE A 572 -24.86 7.42 -6.02
N GLY A 573 -25.22 8.71 -6.05
CA GLY A 573 -25.26 9.57 -4.87
C GLY A 573 -23.91 9.65 -4.15
N GLY A 574 -23.94 9.67 -2.81
CA GLY A 574 -22.75 9.81 -1.96
C GLY A 574 -21.67 8.74 -2.19
N PHE A 575 -22.04 7.53 -2.61
CA PHE A 575 -21.08 6.48 -2.94
C PHE A 575 -20.24 6.78 -4.19
N ARG A 576 -20.68 7.70 -5.05
CA ARG A 576 -19.87 8.17 -6.18
C ARG A 576 -19.20 9.50 -5.89
N ASP A 577 -19.89 10.37 -5.17
CA ASP A 577 -19.50 11.76 -4.95
C ASP A 577 -19.67 12.08 -3.47
N SER A 578 -18.58 11.93 -2.72
CA SER A 578 -18.46 12.39 -1.35
C SER A 578 -17.18 13.21 -1.23
N PRO A 579 -17.24 14.46 -0.71
CA PRO A 579 -16.07 15.31 -0.60
C PRO A 579 -14.92 14.66 0.18
N GLU A 580 -15.20 13.94 1.26
CA GLU A 580 -14.18 13.29 2.11
C GLU A 580 -13.40 12.20 1.36
N TRP A 581 -13.99 11.62 0.32
CA TRP A 581 -13.32 10.66 -0.57
C TRP A 581 -12.57 11.38 -1.70
N GLY A 582 -13.26 12.21 -2.47
CA GLY A 582 -12.67 12.86 -3.66
C GLY A 582 -11.53 13.82 -3.33
N SER A 583 -11.52 14.39 -2.12
CA SER A 583 -10.45 15.30 -1.64
C SER A 583 -9.10 14.61 -1.48
N ALA A 584 -9.05 13.26 -1.52
CA ALA A 584 -7.79 12.53 -1.68
C ALA A 584 -6.96 13.05 -2.87
N ALA A 585 -7.62 13.54 -3.93
CA ALA A 585 -6.99 14.16 -5.09
C ALA A 585 -6.09 15.34 -4.73
N VAL A 586 -6.41 16.09 -3.68
CA VAL A 586 -5.66 17.25 -3.18
C VAL A 586 -4.75 16.87 -2.02
N VAL A 587 -5.24 16.03 -1.10
CA VAL A 587 -4.53 15.68 0.13
C VAL A 587 -3.36 14.73 -0.13
N VAL A 588 -3.50 13.72 -0.98
CA VAL A 588 -2.43 12.72 -1.23
C VAL A 588 -1.16 13.36 -1.84
N PRO A 589 -1.24 14.25 -2.86
CA PRO A 589 -0.06 14.96 -3.35
C PRO A 589 0.65 15.80 -2.27
N TRP A 590 -0.11 16.44 -1.38
CA TRP A 590 0.45 17.16 -0.23
C TRP A 590 1.21 16.23 0.73
N LEU A 591 0.62 15.07 1.05
CA LEU A 591 1.23 14.07 1.94
C LEU A 591 2.53 13.50 1.37
N LEU A 592 2.58 13.20 0.06
CA LEU A 592 3.80 12.77 -0.62
C LEU A 592 4.94 13.79 -0.46
N TRP A 593 4.65 15.07 -0.64
CA TRP A 593 5.64 16.13 -0.41
C TRP A 593 6.01 16.27 1.07
N LYS A 594 5.05 16.21 1.99
CA LYS A 594 5.31 16.33 3.42
C LYS A 594 6.19 15.20 3.94
N TRP A 595 5.98 13.97 3.46
CA TRP A 595 6.68 12.77 3.94
C TRP A 595 7.96 12.44 3.19
N TYR A 596 8.04 12.74 1.89
CA TYR A 596 9.17 12.39 1.04
C TYR A 596 9.92 13.61 0.51
N GLY A 597 9.29 14.78 0.45
CA GLY A 597 9.89 16.03 -0.04
C GLY A 597 9.72 16.27 -1.54
N ASP A 598 9.05 15.36 -2.25
CA ASP A 598 8.93 15.40 -3.70
C ASP A 598 7.76 16.29 -4.16
N PRO A 599 8.00 17.41 -4.87
CA PRO A 599 6.93 18.23 -5.45
C PRO A 599 6.40 17.66 -6.78
N GLY A 600 7.06 16.68 -7.39
CA GLY A 600 6.68 16.12 -8.69
C GLY A 600 5.22 15.62 -8.75
N PRO A 601 4.71 14.86 -7.77
CA PRO A 601 3.32 14.42 -7.75
C PRO A 601 2.32 15.59 -7.74
N MET A 602 2.56 16.62 -6.92
CA MET A 602 1.66 17.79 -6.87
C MET A 602 1.76 18.66 -8.13
N GLU A 603 2.94 18.78 -8.75
CA GLU A 603 3.12 19.48 -10.02
C GLU A 603 2.27 18.84 -11.13
N ARG A 604 2.34 17.50 -11.25
CA ARG A 604 1.56 16.75 -12.24
C ARG A 604 0.07 16.78 -11.94
N ALA A 605 -0.30 16.73 -10.65
CA ALA A 605 -1.68 16.73 -10.20
C ALA A 605 -2.35 18.12 -10.22
N TRP A 606 -1.60 19.23 -10.40
CA TRP A 606 -2.13 20.59 -10.29
C TRP A 606 -3.41 20.82 -11.12
N PRO A 607 -3.52 20.37 -12.38
CA PRO A 607 -4.77 20.52 -13.15
C PRO A 607 -5.94 19.71 -12.55
N MET A 608 -5.68 18.53 -11.99
CA MET A 608 -6.72 17.72 -11.35
C MET A 608 -7.23 18.41 -10.07
N MET A 609 -6.31 18.82 -9.20
CA MET A 609 -6.63 19.40 -7.90
C MET A 609 -7.44 20.70 -8.04
N THR A 610 -7.01 21.59 -8.95
CA THR A 610 -7.71 22.87 -9.15
C THR A 610 -9.10 22.69 -9.76
N ARG A 611 -9.27 21.75 -10.70
CA ARG A 611 -10.58 21.38 -11.25
C ARG A 611 -11.51 20.73 -10.22
N TYR A 612 -10.97 19.97 -9.27
CA TYR A 612 -11.78 19.39 -8.19
C TYR A 612 -12.27 20.46 -7.20
N ALA A 613 -11.42 21.41 -6.80
CA ALA A 613 -11.85 22.54 -5.99
C ALA A 613 -12.93 23.39 -6.69
N GLU A 614 -12.78 23.61 -7.99
CA GLU A 614 -13.77 24.28 -8.84
C GLU A 614 -15.10 23.50 -8.93
N TYR A 615 -15.03 22.18 -9.03
CA TYR A 615 -16.20 21.32 -8.97
C TYR A 615 -16.94 21.48 -7.64
N LEU A 616 -16.24 21.39 -6.50
CA LEU A 616 -16.83 21.62 -5.17
C LEU A 616 -17.42 23.03 -5.04
N ARG A 617 -16.79 24.05 -5.65
CA ARG A 617 -17.36 25.40 -5.73
C ARG A 617 -18.74 25.38 -6.37
N GLY A 618 -18.86 24.72 -7.52
CA GLY A 618 -20.11 24.59 -8.27
C GLY A 618 -21.19 23.79 -7.55
N MET A 619 -20.79 22.86 -6.67
CA MET A 619 -21.69 22.08 -5.82
C MET A 619 -22.10 22.82 -4.53
N SER A 620 -21.42 23.90 -4.18
CA SER A 620 -21.68 24.66 -2.96
C SER A 620 -22.81 25.69 -3.11
N VAL A 621 -23.58 25.89 -2.05
CA VAL A 621 -24.53 27.01 -1.93
C VAL A 621 -24.03 27.93 -0.81
N ASN A 622 -23.75 29.19 -1.13
CA ASN A 622 -23.14 30.15 -0.19
C ASN A 622 -21.89 29.58 0.50
N HIS A 623 -21.01 28.92 -0.27
CA HIS A 623 -19.78 28.27 0.19
C HIS A 623 -19.97 27.01 1.07
N VAL A 624 -21.20 26.53 1.27
CA VAL A 624 -21.48 25.28 2.01
C VAL A 624 -21.74 24.14 1.02
N VAL A 625 -20.95 23.07 1.11
CA VAL A 625 -21.15 21.81 0.37
C VAL A 625 -21.99 20.88 1.24
N SER A 626 -23.03 20.25 0.68
CA SER A 626 -24.09 19.59 1.47
C SER A 626 -24.42 18.16 1.03
N HIS A 627 -23.56 17.52 0.23
CA HIS A 627 -23.72 16.15 -0.26
C HIS A 627 -22.56 15.25 0.17
N GLY A 628 -22.74 13.94 0.08
CA GLY A 628 -21.75 12.93 0.45
C GLY A 628 -22.28 11.89 1.43
N LEU A 629 -21.38 11.05 1.94
CA LEU A 629 -21.63 10.02 2.95
C LEU A 629 -21.48 10.56 4.39
N GLY A 630 -20.68 11.60 4.58
CA GLY A 630 -20.38 12.19 5.88
C GLY A 630 -19.53 11.28 6.76
N ASP A 631 -19.75 11.35 8.07
CA ASP A 631 -19.07 10.53 9.08
C ASP A 631 -19.56 9.07 9.07
N TRP A 632 -19.18 8.33 8.02
CA TRP A 632 -19.59 6.96 7.75
C TRP A 632 -19.31 6.01 8.93
N PHE A 633 -20.29 5.17 9.27
CA PHE A 633 -20.23 4.24 10.41
C PHE A 633 -20.04 4.89 11.79
N ASP A 634 -20.51 6.12 11.97
CA ASP A 634 -20.64 6.70 13.32
C ASP A 634 -21.56 5.85 14.22
N LEU A 635 -21.28 5.90 15.53
CA LEU A 635 -21.99 5.10 16.52
C LEU A 635 -23.22 5.85 17.05
N GLY A 636 -24.21 6.00 16.17
CA GLY A 636 -25.51 6.59 16.49
C GLY A 636 -26.52 5.59 17.08
N PRO A 637 -27.76 6.04 17.36
CA PRO A 637 -28.82 5.20 17.93
C PRO A 637 -29.36 4.13 16.98
N GLU A 638 -29.23 4.32 15.67
CA GLU A 638 -29.67 3.37 14.63
C GLU A 638 -28.52 2.50 14.13
N ARG A 639 -28.83 1.54 13.24
CA ARG A 639 -27.82 0.65 12.63
C ARG A 639 -26.71 1.48 11.95
N PRO A 640 -25.41 1.23 12.25
CA PRO A 640 -24.30 1.91 11.59
C PRO A 640 -24.32 1.78 10.07
N GLY A 641 -23.86 2.83 9.39
CA GLY A 641 -23.89 2.98 7.94
C GLY A 641 -23.73 4.46 7.60
N TYR A 642 -24.79 5.09 7.09
CA TYR A 642 -24.81 6.55 6.90
C TYR A 642 -24.65 7.31 8.21
N ALA A 643 -24.01 8.48 8.15
CA ALA A 643 -23.81 9.36 9.29
C ALA A 643 -25.13 9.74 9.98
N GLN A 644 -25.17 9.61 11.30
CA GLN A 644 -26.37 9.83 12.12
C GLN A 644 -26.23 11.03 13.06
N LEU A 645 -25.02 11.26 13.57
CA LEU A 645 -24.72 12.23 14.61
C LEU A 645 -24.18 13.54 14.04
N THR A 646 -23.42 13.48 12.95
CA THR A 646 -22.79 14.65 12.34
C THR A 646 -23.48 14.99 11.02
N PRO A 647 -23.98 16.22 10.82
CA PRO A 647 -24.57 16.60 9.54
C PRO A 647 -23.54 16.49 8.40
N VAL A 648 -23.91 15.84 7.29
CA VAL A 648 -23.09 15.75 6.06
C VAL A 648 -22.55 17.12 5.62
N PRO A 649 -23.33 18.24 5.65
CA PRO A 649 -22.80 19.54 5.26
C PRO A 649 -21.61 20.03 6.09
N LEU A 650 -21.49 19.58 7.35
CA LEU A 650 -20.37 19.94 8.21
C LEU A 650 -19.08 19.26 7.73
N THR A 651 -19.08 17.94 7.57
CA THR A 651 -17.88 17.20 7.15
C THR A 651 -17.47 17.61 5.72
N ALA A 652 -18.43 17.68 4.81
CA ALA A 652 -18.23 18.05 3.41
C ALA A 652 -17.61 19.46 3.26
N THR A 653 -18.16 20.46 3.96
CA THR A 653 -17.64 21.83 3.89
C THR A 653 -16.29 21.97 4.59
N ALA A 654 -16.07 21.24 5.68
CA ALA A 654 -14.80 21.26 6.40
C ALA A 654 -13.65 20.70 5.56
N VAL A 655 -13.87 19.59 4.85
CA VAL A 655 -12.85 19.02 3.94
C VAL A 655 -12.66 19.92 2.70
N TYR A 656 -13.72 20.48 2.14
CA TYR A 656 -13.61 21.48 1.07
C TYR A 656 -12.76 22.69 1.46
N TYR A 657 -12.91 23.20 2.68
CA TYR A 657 -12.03 24.23 3.23
C TYR A 657 -10.57 23.75 3.30
N TYR A 658 -10.35 22.52 3.77
CA TYR A 658 -9.01 21.94 3.88
C TYR A 658 -8.31 21.85 2.52
N ASP A 659 -9.01 21.44 1.46
CA ASP A 659 -8.49 21.42 0.10
C ASP A 659 -7.98 22.80 -0.35
N LEU A 660 -8.73 23.86 -0.07
CA LEU A 660 -8.34 25.23 -0.43
C LEU A 660 -7.10 25.70 0.35
N VAL A 661 -7.01 25.34 1.64
CA VAL A 661 -5.82 25.61 2.46
C VAL A 661 -4.59 24.90 1.90
N LEU A 662 -4.73 23.63 1.52
CA LEU A 662 -3.64 22.85 0.93
C LEU A 662 -3.25 23.38 -0.45
N LEU A 663 -4.21 23.73 -1.29
CA LEU A 663 -3.96 24.34 -2.60
C LEU A 663 -3.19 25.64 -2.48
N SER A 664 -3.53 26.51 -1.53
CA SER A 664 -2.77 27.73 -1.26
C SER A 664 -1.32 27.42 -0.85
N ARG A 665 -1.12 26.47 0.08
CA ARG A 665 0.22 26.05 0.52
C ARG A 665 1.04 25.42 -0.61
N MET A 666 0.42 24.60 -1.44
CA MET A 666 1.06 23.99 -2.62
C MET A 666 1.37 25.03 -3.69
N ALA A 667 0.49 26.00 -3.93
CA ALA A 667 0.75 27.10 -4.86
C ALA A 667 2.04 27.83 -4.50
N ARG A 668 2.25 28.15 -3.22
CA ARG A 668 3.49 28.75 -2.71
C ARG A 668 4.73 27.90 -3.03
N ILE A 669 4.66 26.59 -2.79
CA ILE A 669 5.76 25.65 -3.06
C ILE A 669 6.09 25.62 -4.56
N LEU A 670 5.07 25.69 -5.41
CA LEU A 670 5.20 25.67 -6.86
C LEU A 670 5.50 27.06 -7.48
N GLY A 671 5.67 28.10 -6.65
CA GLY A 671 5.91 29.48 -7.11
C GLY A 671 4.71 30.15 -7.80
N LYS A 672 3.49 29.69 -7.51
CA LYS A 672 2.21 30.16 -8.05
C LYS A 672 1.58 31.22 -7.14
N ASN A 673 2.23 32.38 -7.05
CA ASN A 673 1.90 33.40 -6.04
C ASN A 673 0.47 33.98 -6.16
N GLU A 674 -0.08 34.13 -7.38
CA GLU A 674 -1.45 34.62 -7.57
C GLU A 674 -2.48 33.60 -7.09
N GLU A 675 -2.27 32.31 -7.42
CA GLU A 675 -3.11 31.23 -6.95
C GLU A 675 -3.02 31.03 -5.43
N GLU A 676 -1.84 31.21 -4.82
CA GLU A 676 -1.66 31.17 -3.35
C GLU A 676 -2.64 32.13 -2.65
N ILE A 677 -2.64 33.40 -3.10
CA ILE A 677 -3.50 34.45 -2.54
C ILE A 677 -4.97 34.15 -2.83
N SER A 678 -5.30 33.76 -4.07
CA SER A 678 -6.67 33.47 -4.46
C SER A 678 -7.28 32.32 -3.66
N TYR A 679 -6.55 31.22 -3.48
CA TYR A 679 -7.02 30.08 -2.69
C TYR A 679 -7.11 30.40 -1.19
N ALA A 680 -6.20 31.21 -0.64
CA ALA A 680 -6.30 31.68 0.74
C ALA A 680 -7.58 32.51 0.98
N MET A 681 -7.87 33.48 0.11
CA MET A 681 -9.10 34.30 0.23
C MET A 681 -10.37 33.47 0.06
N TRP A 682 -10.33 32.46 -0.81
CA TRP A 682 -11.44 31.54 -0.99
C TRP A 682 -11.63 30.67 0.26
N ALA A 683 -10.56 30.10 0.81
CA ALA A 683 -10.60 29.34 2.07
C ALA A 683 -11.21 30.20 3.21
N ASP A 684 -10.80 31.46 3.34
CA ASP A 684 -11.35 32.38 4.35
C ASP A 684 -12.86 32.59 4.20
N SER A 685 -13.35 32.69 2.96
CA SER A 685 -14.79 32.83 2.68
C SER A 685 -15.56 31.56 3.08
N VAL A 686 -15.00 30.38 2.82
CA VAL A 686 -15.59 29.09 3.25
C VAL A 686 -15.56 28.97 4.78
N LYS A 687 -14.47 29.37 5.45
CA LYS A 687 -14.37 29.37 6.91
C LYS A 687 -15.45 30.23 7.56
N GLN A 688 -15.66 31.45 7.03
CA GLN A 688 -16.71 32.35 7.52
C GLN A 688 -18.10 31.73 7.34
N ALA A 689 -18.39 31.19 6.16
CA ALA A 689 -19.67 30.51 5.89
C ALA A 689 -19.88 29.30 6.81
N PHE A 690 -18.83 28.50 7.04
CA PHE A 690 -18.83 27.35 7.93
C PHE A 690 -19.16 27.75 9.37
N ASN A 691 -18.45 28.74 9.93
CA ASN A 691 -18.69 29.19 11.30
C ASN A 691 -20.09 29.81 11.45
N ASN A 692 -20.58 30.56 10.45
CA ASN A 692 -21.94 31.09 10.46
C ASN A 692 -23.02 29.99 10.43
N ALA A 693 -22.76 28.88 9.72
CA ALA A 693 -23.71 27.79 9.59
C ALA A 693 -23.71 26.83 10.78
N PHE A 694 -22.54 26.59 11.39
CA PHE A 694 -22.36 25.47 12.32
C PHE A 694 -21.88 25.87 13.71
N PHE A 695 -21.36 27.08 13.96
CA PHE A 695 -20.86 27.44 15.29
C PHE A 695 -21.87 28.25 16.09
N ASP A 696 -22.19 27.80 17.30
CA ASP A 696 -22.93 28.59 18.29
C ASP A 696 -21.95 29.32 19.22
N SER A 697 -21.92 30.65 19.13
CA SER A 697 -21.01 31.50 19.91
C SER A 697 -21.35 31.59 21.40
N VAL A 698 -22.56 31.22 21.81
CA VAL A 698 -23.02 31.21 23.20
C VAL A 698 -22.67 29.88 23.85
N THR A 699 -23.05 28.76 23.24
CA THR A 699 -22.80 27.42 23.80
C THR A 699 -21.39 26.91 23.52
N LYS A 700 -20.68 27.53 22.57
CA LYS A 700 -19.35 27.11 22.09
C LYS A 700 -19.36 25.70 21.49
N VAL A 701 -20.49 25.30 20.91
CA VAL A 701 -20.72 23.98 20.29
C VAL A 701 -20.80 24.14 18.78
N TYR A 702 -20.20 23.19 18.05
CA TYR A 702 -20.40 23.05 16.62
C TYR A 702 -21.55 22.06 16.33
N ALA A 703 -22.53 22.49 15.53
CA ALA A 703 -23.69 21.72 15.08
C ALA A 703 -24.34 20.90 16.19
N THR A 704 -24.28 19.57 16.10
CA THR A 704 -24.90 18.63 17.04
C THR A 704 -24.08 18.40 18.31
N GLY A 705 -22.84 18.91 18.36
CA GLY A 705 -21.91 18.63 19.45
C GLY A 705 -21.36 17.20 19.46
N SER A 706 -21.50 16.45 18.36
CA SER A 706 -20.86 15.15 18.19
C SER A 706 -19.33 15.27 18.26
N GLN A 707 -18.64 14.16 18.55
CA GLN A 707 -17.18 14.09 18.57
C GLN A 707 -16.57 14.65 17.28
N THR A 708 -17.13 14.27 16.13
CA THR A 708 -16.70 14.70 14.80
C THR A 708 -17.00 16.17 14.54
N ALA A 709 -18.22 16.64 14.88
CA ALA A 709 -18.64 18.02 14.67
C ALA A 709 -17.72 19.02 15.40
N ILE A 710 -17.18 18.63 16.55
CA ILE A 710 -16.27 19.47 17.35
C ILE A 710 -14.80 19.27 16.95
N SER A 711 -14.38 18.03 16.62
CA SER A 711 -12.97 17.72 16.36
C SER A 711 -12.48 18.25 15.01
N MET A 712 -13.30 18.16 13.95
CA MET A 712 -12.88 18.63 12.62
C MET A 712 -12.54 20.12 12.59
N PRO A 713 -13.37 21.03 13.14
CA PRO A 713 -13.04 22.45 13.13
C PRO A 713 -11.78 22.82 13.91
N LEU A 714 -11.48 22.08 14.99
CA LEU A 714 -10.26 22.27 15.76
C LEU A 714 -9.01 21.91 14.95
N VAL A 715 -9.01 20.73 14.32
CA VAL A 715 -7.84 20.19 13.62
C VAL A 715 -7.59 20.90 12.29
N LEU A 716 -8.65 21.24 11.56
CA LEU A 716 -8.52 21.87 10.24
C LEU A 716 -8.28 23.38 10.34
N GLY A 717 -8.42 23.99 11.52
CA GLY A 717 -8.25 25.43 11.72
C GLY A 717 -9.46 26.28 11.34
N LEU A 718 -10.66 25.68 11.37
CA LEU A 718 -11.93 26.42 11.20
C LEU A 718 -12.35 27.12 12.49
N ALA A 719 -12.02 26.56 13.65
CA ALA A 719 -12.28 27.20 14.94
C ALA A 719 -11.45 28.48 15.10
N GLU A 720 -12.12 29.59 15.41
CA GLU A 720 -11.44 30.87 15.67
C GLU A 720 -10.57 30.80 16.92
N GLU A 721 -9.37 31.39 16.88
CA GLU A 721 -8.37 31.32 17.96
C GLU A 721 -8.94 31.69 19.34
N GLU A 722 -9.79 32.72 19.38
CA GLU A 722 -10.47 33.20 20.58
C GLU A 722 -11.44 32.17 21.20
N ASN A 723 -11.98 31.23 20.41
CA ASN A 723 -12.92 30.22 20.88
C ASN A 723 -12.28 28.84 21.08
N LYS A 724 -11.06 28.59 20.57
CA LYS A 724 -10.43 27.26 20.59
C LYS A 724 -10.37 26.63 21.98
N ALA A 725 -9.94 27.38 22.99
CA ALA A 725 -9.82 26.85 24.36
C ALA A 725 -11.18 26.38 24.93
N ASP A 726 -12.25 27.12 24.64
CA ASP A 726 -13.60 26.74 25.07
C ASP A 726 -14.11 25.52 24.30
N VAL A 727 -13.89 25.46 22.98
CA VAL A 727 -14.28 24.33 22.13
C VAL A 727 -13.55 23.04 22.55
N ILE A 728 -12.25 23.11 22.87
CA ILE A 728 -11.47 21.99 23.42
C ILE A 728 -12.09 21.49 24.74
N ARG A 729 -12.47 22.41 25.62
CA ARG A 729 -13.13 22.06 26.89
C ARG A 729 -14.49 21.42 26.66
N THR A 730 -15.28 21.93 25.71
CA THR A 730 -16.56 21.35 25.30
C THR A 730 -16.39 19.91 24.79
N LEU A 731 -15.40 19.65 23.93
CA LEU A 731 -15.08 18.31 23.45
C LEU A 731 -14.77 17.36 24.61
N ALA A 732 -13.85 17.76 25.49
CA ALA A 732 -13.45 16.95 26.63
C ALA A 732 -14.64 16.64 27.55
N HIS A 733 -15.45 17.65 27.86
CA HIS A 733 -16.64 17.51 28.70
C HIS A 733 -17.66 16.53 28.10
N SER A 734 -17.98 16.69 26.81
CA SER A 734 -18.94 15.82 26.10
C SER A 734 -18.52 14.36 26.12
N ILE A 735 -17.23 14.07 25.88
CA ILE A 735 -16.68 12.71 25.97
C ILE A 735 -16.77 12.17 27.40
N GLN A 736 -16.48 12.98 28.41
CA GLN A 736 -16.55 12.53 29.80
C GLN A 736 -17.98 12.27 30.29
N GLU A 737 -18.95 13.10 29.87
CA GLU A 737 -20.38 12.92 30.17
C GLU A 737 -20.96 11.67 29.49
N SER A 738 -20.43 11.30 28.33
CA SER A 738 -20.76 10.05 27.63
C SER A 738 -19.94 8.84 28.12
N GLU A 739 -19.40 8.91 29.34
CA GLU A 739 -18.59 7.85 29.97
C GLU A 739 -17.39 7.39 29.11
N ASN A 740 -16.82 8.30 28.33
CA ASN A 740 -15.74 8.09 27.37
C ASN A 740 -16.10 7.13 26.21
N ALA A 741 -17.37 7.09 25.80
CA ALA A 741 -17.80 6.31 24.64
C ALA A 741 -17.15 6.82 23.34
N LEU A 742 -16.96 5.91 22.38
CA LEU A 742 -16.62 6.25 21.00
C LEU A 742 -17.90 6.51 20.22
N THR A 743 -18.00 7.66 19.55
CA THR A 743 -19.16 7.97 18.70
C THR A 743 -18.79 8.33 17.27
N ALA A 744 -17.57 8.80 17.03
CA ALA A 744 -17.10 9.13 15.68
C ALA A 744 -17.01 7.91 14.75
N GLY A 745 -17.35 8.12 13.49
CA GLY A 745 -17.20 7.15 12.40
C GLY A 745 -15.81 7.20 11.78
N ASP A 746 -15.72 6.73 10.54
CA ASP A 746 -14.50 6.68 9.72
C ASP A 746 -13.85 8.07 9.60
N VAL A 747 -14.54 9.02 8.95
CA VAL A 747 -14.02 10.39 8.75
C VAL A 747 -13.68 11.03 10.09
N GLY A 748 -14.61 10.99 11.04
CA GLY A 748 -14.52 11.75 12.27
C GLY A 748 -13.49 11.23 13.26
N PHE A 749 -13.23 9.91 13.30
CA PHE A 749 -12.34 9.33 14.28
C PHE A 749 -10.88 9.73 14.02
N HIS A 750 -10.46 9.91 12.76
CA HIS A 750 -9.17 10.52 12.42
C HIS A 750 -9.00 11.89 13.11
N PHE A 751 -9.98 12.78 12.93
CA PHE A 751 -9.93 14.12 13.52
C PHE A 751 -10.08 14.11 15.03
N LEU A 752 -10.83 13.18 15.61
CA LEU A 752 -10.93 13.04 17.06
C LEU A 752 -9.58 12.64 17.68
N VAL A 753 -8.89 11.66 17.11
CA VAL A 753 -7.55 11.24 17.56
C VAL A 753 -6.60 12.42 17.53
N ARG A 754 -6.57 13.17 16.42
CA ARG A 754 -5.73 14.36 16.27
C ARG A 754 -6.11 15.48 17.24
N ALA A 755 -7.39 15.82 17.35
CA ALA A 755 -7.88 16.87 18.24
C ALA A 755 -7.47 16.59 19.70
N LEU A 756 -7.63 15.36 20.17
CA LEU A 756 -7.26 15.00 21.54
C LEU A 756 -5.74 14.95 21.73
N SER A 757 -4.99 14.42 20.77
CA SER A 757 -3.54 14.30 20.88
C SER A 757 -2.84 15.67 20.81
N GLU A 758 -3.19 16.50 19.84
CA GLU A 758 -2.55 17.80 19.58
C GLU A 758 -2.87 18.84 20.69
N ASN A 759 -3.96 18.66 21.42
CA ASN A 759 -4.40 19.59 22.48
C ASN A 759 -4.16 19.07 23.91
N GLY A 760 -3.25 18.11 24.09
CA GLY A 760 -2.82 17.65 25.42
C GLY A 760 -3.85 16.79 26.17
N LEU A 761 -4.86 16.26 25.47
CA LEU A 761 -5.91 15.38 26.02
C LEU A 761 -5.58 13.90 25.82
N GLY A 762 -4.30 13.53 25.72
CA GLY A 762 -3.88 12.13 25.56
C GLY A 762 -4.36 11.18 26.67
N GLU A 763 -4.59 11.68 27.88
CA GLU A 763 -5.18 10.89 28.98
C GLU A 763 -6.64 10.52 28.71
N LEU A 764 -7.39 11.41 28.05
CA LEU A 764 -8.75 11.12 27.64
C LEU A 764 -8.76 10.08 26.51
N LEU A 765 -7.88 10.25 25.52
CA LEU A 765 -7.72 9.29 24.42
C LEU A 765 -7.31 7.89 24.92
N PHE A 766 -6.44 7.81 25.94
CA PHE A 766 -6.13 6.57 26.64
C PHE A 766 -7.40 5.94 27.23
N ARG A 767 -8.16 6.68 28.04
CA ARG A 767 -9.36 6.16 28.72
C ARG A 767 -10.44 5.67 27.76
N MET A 768 -10.64 6.35 26.63
CA MET A 768 -11.58 5.92 25.59
C MET A 768 -11.23 4.55 25.00
N ASN A 769 -9.93 4.27 24.82
CA ASN A 769 -9.46 3.10 24.08
C ASN A 769 -8.88 1.98 24.97
N ALA A 770 -8.60 2.25 26.24
CA ALA A 770 -8.08 1.30 27.22
C ALA A 770 -9.19 0.47 27.89
N ARG A 771 -10.13 -0.06 27.10
CA ARG A 771 -11.29 -0.84 27.58
C ARG A 771 -11.82 -1.80 26.52
N ASP A 772 -12.67 -2.74 26.93
CA ASP A 772 -13.24 -3.79 26.05
C ASP A 772 -14.74 -4.08 26.27
N ASP A 773 -15.40 -3.26 27.08
CA ASP A 773 -16.78 -3.41 27.53
C ASP A 773 -17.80 -2.64 26.66
N VAL A 774 -17.32 -1.71 25.82
CA VAL A 774 -18.13 -0.91 24.89
C VAL A 774 -17.58 -1.04 23.46
N PRO A 775 -18.40 -0.83 22.39
CA PRO A 775 -17.93 -0.85 21.02
C PRO A 775 -16.65 -0.02 20.80
N GLY A 776 -15.67 -0.62 20.13
CA GLY A 776 -14.29 -0.13 20.08
C GLY A 776 -13.29 -1.27 19.86
N TYR A 777 -12.01 -0.95 19.78
CA TYR A 777 -10.98 -1.95 19.44
C TYR A 777 -10.89 -3.12 20.42
N GLY A 778 -10.93 -2.84 21.74
CA GLY A 778 -10.90 -3.89 22.76
C GLY A 778 -12.11 -4.82 22.66
N TYR A 779 -13.28 -4.27 22.33
CA TYR A 779 -14.49 -5.05 22.11
C TYR A 779 -14.39 -5.95 20.87
N GLN A 780 -13.85 -5.45 19.75
CA GLN A 780 -13.58 -6.26 18.57
C GLN A 780 -12.64 -7.44 18.91
N LEU A 781 -11.55 -7.17 19.64
CA LEU A 781 -10.61 -8.21 20.09
C LEU A 781 -11.28 -9.24 21.03
N LYS A 782 -12.19 -8.80 21.89
CA LYS A 782 -12.97 -9.66 22.80
C LYS A 782 -13.97 -10.55 22.05
N LYS A 783 -14.50 -10.05 20.92
CA LYS A 783 -15.31 -10.80 19.96
C LYS A 783 -14.50 -11.75 19.07
N GLY A 784 -13.17 -11.75 19.18
CA GLY A 784 -12.28 -12.67 18.46
C GLY A 784 -11.78 -12.15 17.11
N ALA A 785 -11.93 -10.84 16.83
CA ALA A 785 -11.36 -10.21 15.66
C ALA A 785 -9.83 -10.34 15.65
N THR A 786 -9.27 -10.57 14.46
CA THR A 786 -7.82 -10.71 14.22
C THR A 786 -7.30 -9.77 13.13
N ALA A 787 -8.21 -9.16 12.37
CA ALA A 787 -8.01 -7.95 11.59
C ALA A 787 -9.11 -6.95 11.98
N LEU A 788 -8.88 -5.66 11.79
CA LEU A 788 -9.83 -4.60 12.14
C LEU A 788 -11.15 -4.77 11.38
N THR A 789 -12.29 -4.56 12.05
CA THR A 789 -13.62 -4.71 11.46
C THR A 789 -14.17 -3.39 10.94
N GLU A 790 -15.10 -3.44 9.98
CA GLU A 790 -15.76 -2.25 9.40
C GLU A 790 -16.64 -1.48 10.41
N SER A 791 -17.11 -2.16 11.46
CA SER A 791 -17.94 -1.53 12.51
C SER A 791 -17.29 -1.60 13.88
N TRP A 792 -17.54 -0.60 14.72
CA TRP A 792 -17.11 -0.61 16.12
C TRP A 792 -17.69 -1.78 16.93
N GLN A 793 -18.91 -2.22 16.59
CA GLN A 793 -19.59 -3.35 17.23
C GLN A 793 -19.15 -4.73 16.74
N ALA A 794 -18.22 -4.84 15.78
CA ALA A 794 -17.84 -6.10 15.14
C ALA A 794 -19.06 -6.87 14.58
N LEU A 795 -19.92 -6.19 13.81
CA LEU A 795 -21.09 -6.80 13.19
C LEU A 795 -20.69 -7.95 12.24
N GLU A 796 -21.41 -9.06 12.30
CA GLU A 796 -21.12 -10.28 11.52
C GLU A 796 -21.58 -10.20 10.05
N VAL A 797 -22.41 -9.20 9.73
CA VAL A 797 -23.04 -8.97 8.41
C VAL A 797 -22.33 -7.89 7.58
N VAL A 798 -21.14 -7.46 8.01
CA VAL A 798 -20.26 -6.48 7.35
C VAL A 798 -18.81 -7.00 7.37
N SER A 799 -17.86 -6.27 6.78
CA SER A 799 -16.48 -6.76 6.69
C SER A 799 -15.83 -6.87 8.07
N ASN A 800 -15.09 -7.97 8.26
CA ASN A 800 -14.24 -8.17 9.43
C ASN A 800 -12.74 -8.07 9.09
N ASN A 801 -12.43 -7.31 8.03
CA ASN A 801 -11.08 -6.92 7.59
C ASN A 801 -11.12 -5.63 6.77
N HIS A 802 -11.26 -4.51 7.48
CA HIS A 802 -11.41 -3.15 6.93
C HIS A 802 -10.50 -2.20 7.72
N LEU A 803 -9.65 -1.41 7.04
CA LEU A 803 -8.67 -0.57 7.73
C LEU A 803 -9.17 0.81 8.16
N MET A 804 -10.32 1.26 7.62
CA MET A 804 -10.81 2.63 7.77
C MET A 804 -10.84 3.15 9.22
N LEU A 805 -11.27 2.34 10.20
CA LEU A 805 -11.31 2.75 11.61
C LEU A 805 -9.94 2.72 12.33
N GLY A 806 -8.82 2.58 11.62
CA GLY A 806 -7.51 2.30 12.20
C GLY A 806 -6.74 3.51 12.77
N HIS A 807 -7.36 4.68 12.86
CA HIS A 807 -6.66 5.96 13.13
C HIS A 807 -5.94 6.03 14.47
N LEU A 808 -6.27 5.21 15.47
CA LEU A 808 -5.55 5.19 16.75
C LEU A 808 -4.05 4.87 16.55
N MET A 809 -3.70 4.17 15.47
CA MET A 809 -2.31 3.89 15.10
C MET A 809 -1.46 5.17 14.97
N GLU A 810 -2.02 6.27 14.47
CA GLU A 810 -1.34 7.55 14.37
C GLU A 810 -0.90 8.04 15.76
N TRP A 811 -1.77 7.90 16.76
CA TRP A 811 -1.43 8.22 18.14
C TRP A 811 -0.44 7.24 18.77
N LEU A 812 -0.45 5.95 18.41
CA LEU A 812 0.54 5.00 18.91
C LEU A 812 1.97 5.43 18.52
N TYR A 813 2.16 5.85 17.27
CA TYR A 813 3.46 6.29 16.74
C TYR A 813 3.78 7.75 17.08
N GLY A 814 2.90 8.69 16.71
CA GLY A 814 3.10 10.13 16.86
C GLY A 814 2.83 10.68 18.26
N GLY A 815 1.95 10.03 19.03
CA GLY A 815 1.60 10.41 20.40
C GLY A 815 2.40 9.63 21.45
N LEU A 816 2.10 8.34 21.64
CA LEU A 816 2.72 7.51 22.67
C LEU A 816 4.23 7.37 22.47
N ALA A 817 4.69 6.98 21.29
CA ALA A 817 6.12 6.95 20.99
C ALA A 817 6.66 8.35 20.69
N GLY A 818 5.83 9.26 20.20
CA GLY A 818 6.17 10.66 20.03
C GLY A 818 6.91 10.99 18.73
N ILE A 819 6.91 10.13 17.72
CA ILE A 819 7.69 10.35 16.49
C ILE A 819 6.89 11.23 15.52
N GLY A 820 7.42 12.40 15.19
CA GLY A 820 6.87 13.28 14.16
C GLY A 820 7.93 14.16 13.52
N GLN A 821 7.48 15.21 12.84
CA GLN A 821 8.33 16.27 12.29
C GLN A 821 7.72 17.63 12.62
N THR A 822 8.55 18.69 12.61
CA THR A 822 8.04 20.03 12.88
C THR A 822 7.09 20.50 11.76
N GLU A 823 6.24 21.48 12.04
CA GLU A 823 5.22 21.95 11.09
C GLU A 823 5.84 22.40 9.75
N GLU A 824 6.95 23.13 9.80
CA GLU A 824 7.69 23.61 8.62
C GLU A 824 8.63 22.55 8.00
N SER A 825 8.79 21.39 8.64
CA SER A 825 9.65 20.32 8.11
C SER A 825 9.07 19.68 6.87
N THR A 826 9.93 19.22 5.97
CA THR A 826 9.60 18.29 4.89
C THR A 826 10.49 17.07 5.01
N ALA A 827 9.98 15.92 4.59
CA ALA A 827 10.73 14.67 4.54
C ALA A 827 11.41 14.27 5.87
N TYR A 828 10.89 14.72 7.01
CA TYR A 828 11.52 14.56 8.33
C TYR A 828 12.94 15.15 8.42
N ARG A 829 13.24 16.24 7.69
CA ARG A 829 14.51 16.97 7.83
C ARG A 829 14.67 17.56 9.24
N ASN A 830 13.56 18.05 9.81
CA ASN A 830 13.48 18.52 11.19
C ASN A 830 12.47 17.67 11.98
N ILE A 831 13.00 16.68 12.69
CA ILE A 831 12.23 15.70 13.47
C ILE A 831 11.73 16.34 14.76
N ARG A 832 10.52 15.98 15.19
CA ARG A 832 10.01 16.25 16.53
C ARG A 832 9.83 14.94 17.27
N ILE A 833 10.41 14.84 18.47
CA ILE A 833 10.19 13.73 19.39
C ILE A 833 9.45 14.23 20.62
N GLU A 834 8.17 13.89 20.78
CA GLU A 834 7.34 14.30 21.91
C GLU A 834 6.44 13.16 22.41
N PRO A 835 6.96 12.26 23.26
CA PRO A 835 6.17 11.15 23.78
C PRO A 835 5.11 11.62 24.80
N GLN A 836 3.88 11.16 24.63
CA GLN A 836 2.77 11.36 25.56
C GLN A 836 2.75 10.24 26.61
N VAL A 837 3.10 10.58 27.85
CA VAL A 837 3.13 9.64 28.98
C VAL A 837 1.79 9.71 29.71
N VAL A 838 0.92 8.72 29.47
CA VAL A 838 -0.48 8.72 29.91
C VAL A 838 -0.87 7.40 30.57
N GLY A 839 -1.93 7.44 31.36
CA GLY A 839 -2.54 6.29 32.03
C GLY A 839 -1.54 5.49 32.86
N GLU A 840 -1.68 4.17 32.80
CA GLU A 840 -0.79 3.22 33.50
C GLU A 840 0.39 2.72 32.65
N ILE A 841 0.69 3.40 31.53
CA ILE A 841 1.77 3.01 30.62
C ILE A 841 3.13 3.33 31.25
N LYS A 842 3.93 2.28 31.46
CA LYS A 842 5.27 2.36 32.07
C LYS A 842 6.37 2.52 31.02
N SER A 843 6.12 2.09 29.80
CA SER A 843 7.07 2.26 28.69
C SER A 843 6.38 2.16 27.34
N ALA A 844 6.81 2.94 26.37
CA ALA A 844 6.44 2.77 24.97
C ALA A 844 7.62 3.11 24.06
N GLY A 845 7.56 2.67 22.82
CA GLY A 845 8.50 3.11 21.81
C GLY A 845 8.16 2.65 20.41
N ALA A 846 8.72 3.36 19.45
CA ALA A 846 8.60 3.06 18.04
C ALA A 846 9.93 3.27 17.31
N SER A 847 10.02 2.68 16.11
CA SER A 847 10.99 3.04 15.09
C SER A 847 10.25 3.39 13.80
N PHE A 848 10.82 4.31 13.03
CA PHE A 848 10.31 4.71 11.72
C PHE A 848 11.47 5.00 10.76
N GLU A 849 11.45 4.40 9.58
CA GLU A 849 12.46 4.55 8.54
C GLU A 849 12.11 5.74 7.64
N SER A 850 12.64 6.92 7.98
CA SER A 850 12.44 8.16 7.21
C SER A 850 13.26 8.16 5.91
N PRO A 851 13.04 9.12 5.00
CA PRO A 851 13.89 9.31 3.82
C PRO A 851 15.39 9.45 4.14
N TYR A 852 15.74 9.93 5.34
CA TYR A 852 17.13 10.11 5.79
C TYR A 852 17.70 8.93 6.57
N GLY A 853 16.85 8.00 7.05
CA GLY A 853 17.26 6.88 7.91
C GLY A 853 16.33 6.66 9.11
N PRO A 854 16.72 5.74 10.02
CA PRO A 854 15.87 5.36 11.15
C PRO A 854 15.75 6.48 12.18
N VAL A 855 14.50 6.78 12.55
CA VAL A 855 14.09 7.58 13.70
C VAL A 855 13.59 6.64 14.78
N VAL A 856 14.14 6.72 15.99
CA VAL A 856 13.73 5.86 17.12
C VAL A 856 13.36 6.74 18.30
N SER A 857 12.28 6.38 18.99
CA SER A 857 11.90 6.95 20.29
C SER A 857 11.45 5.83 21.22
N LYS A 858 12.13 5.67 22.37
CA LYS A 858 11.82 4.64 23.37
C LYS A 858 11.92 5.22 24.77
N TRP A 859 10.80 5.30 25.47
CA TRP A 859 10.76 5.83 26.83
C TRP A 859 10.34 4.80 27.88
N LYS A 860 10.75 5.07 29.12
CA LYS A 860 10.28 4.38 30.33
C LYS A 860 10.02 5.42 31.41
N ASN A 861 8.96 5.22 32.19
CA ASN A 861 8.61 6.04 33.34
C ASN A 861 8.20 5.14 34.52
N ASP A 862 8.91 5.24 35.63
CA ASP A 862 8.58 4.55 36.88
C ASP A 862 7.96 5.47 37.95
N GLY A 863 7.65 6.72 37.58
CA GLY A 863 7.12 7.75 38.46
C GLY A 863 8.20 8.57 39.19
N LYS A 864 9.40 8.00 39.40
CA LYS A 864 10.56 8.70 40.00
C LYS A 864 11.57 9.12 38.94
N ARG A 865 11.60 8.40 37.82
CA ARG A 865 12.54 8.60 36.74
C ARG A 865 11.85 8.39 35.40
N PHE A 866 12.03 9.35 34.52
CA PHE A 866 11.71 9.23 33.11
C PHE A 866 13.01 9.07 32.32
N THR A 867 13.09 8.05 31.46
CA THR A 867 14.21 7.85 30.53
C THR A 867 13.69 7.83 29.11
N LEU A 868 14.40 8.46 28.18
CA LEU A 868 14.09 8.48 26.76
C LEU A 868 15.36 8.20 25.96
N ASN A 869 15.31 7.17 25.11
CA ASN A 869 16.37 6.84 24.15
C ASN A 869 15.89 7.21 22.75
N VAL A 870 16.66 8.05 22.06
CA VAL A 870 16.36 8.47 20.69
C VAL A 870 17.51 8.18 19.74
N GLU A 871 17.16 7.90 18.49
CA GLU A 871 18.07 7.82 17.36
C GLU A 871 17.58 8.76 16.27
N ILE A 872 18.45 9.69 15.86
CA ILE A 872 18.17 10.70 14.83
C ILE A 872 19.10 10.42 13.65
N PRO A 873 18.61 10.26 12.42
CA PRO A 873 19.43 9.91 11.26
C PRO A 873 20.40 11.03 10.90
N ALA A 874 21.50 10.71 10.20
CA ALA A 874 22.45 11.71 9.73
C ALA A 874 21.78 12.69 8.75
N ASN A 875 22.33 13.91 8.67
CA ASN A 875 21.84 14.99 7.82
C ASN A 875 20.49 15.61 8.25
N THR A 876 19.93 15.21 9.39
CA THR A 876 18.71 15.80 9.97
C THR A 876 18.96 16.48 11.32
N LYS A 877 17.96 17.24 11.77
CA LYS A 877 17.91 17.87 13.09
C LYS A 877 16.70 17.36 13.86
N ALA A 878 16.73 17.51 15.17
CA ALA A 878 15.63 17.10 16.04
C ALA A 878 15.34 18.12 17.14
N VAL A 879 14.05 18.26 17.43
CA VAL A 879 13.50 18.90 18.62
C VAL A 879 12.90 17.80 19.50
N ILE A 880 13.48 17.61 20.68
CA ILE A 880 13.04 16.57 21.63
C ILE A 880 12.38 17.24 22.82
N VAL A 881 11.11 16.93 23.05
CA VAL A 881 10.30 17.48 24.13
C VAL A 881 10.12 16.44 25.22
N ILE A 882 10.42 16.82 26.45
CA ILE A 882 10.41 15.92 27.61
C ILE A 882 9.58 16.50 28.76
N PRO A 883 8.91 15.66 29.58
CA PRO A 883 8.13 16.09 30.73
C PRO A 883 9.04 16.43 31.92
N ALA A 884 9.54 17.67 31.94
CA ALA A 884 10.44 18.20 32.95
C ALA A 884 10.23 19.71 33.14
N ALA A 885 10.18 20.18 34.38
CA ALA A 885 10.09 21.62 34.70
C ALA A 885 11.45 22.24 35.07
N ASP A 886 12.38 21.47 35.63
CA ASP A 886 13.70 21.95 36.06
C ASP A 886 14.82 21.33 35.20
N PRO A 887 15.56 22.14 34.40
CA PRO A 887 16.68 21.63 33.59
C PRO A 887 17.83 21.07 34.43
N ALA A 888 17.94 21.40 35.73
CA ALA A 888 18.95 20.81 36.61
C ALA A 888 18.70 19.31 36.89
N MET A 889 17.45 18.85 36.73
CA MET A 889 17.04 17.46 36.94
C MET A 889 17.19 16.59 35.70
N VAL A 890 17.59 17.19 34.57
CA VAL A 890 17.75 16.51 33.29
C VAL A 890 19.22 16.20 33.02
N THR A 891 19.51 14.98 32.56
CA THR A 891 20.80 14.62 31.98
C THR A 891 20.65 14.13 30.55
N VAL A 892 21.62 14.47 29.70
CA VAL A 892 21.75 13.99 28.32
C VAL A 892 23.09 13.30 28.18
N ASN A 893 23.08 12.02 27.84
CA ASN A 893 24.25 11.15 27.76
C ASN A 893 25.12 11.23 29.04
N GLY A 894 24.46 11.22 30.20
CA GLY A 894 25.10 11.25 31.52
C GLY A 894 25.60 12.62 31.99
N ARG A 895 25.41 13.70 31.22
CA ARG A 895 25.79 15.08 31.61
C ARG A 895 24.55 15.91 31.91
N ARG A 896 24.57 16.75 32.96
CA ARG A 896 23.45 17.65 33.28
C ARG A 896 23.16 18.58 32.10
N LEU A 897 21.89 18.77 31.77
CA LEU A 897 21.45 19.57 30.61
C LEU A 897 22.03 20.99 30.64
N ILE A 898 22.01 21.65 31.81
CA ILE A 898 22.58 22.98 32.03
C ILE A 898 24.09 23.09 31.75
N THR A 899 24.81 21.97 31.71
CA THR A 899 26.25 21.90 31.39
C THR A 899 26.53 21.15 30.09
N ALA A 900 25.51 20.52 29.50
CA ALA A 900 25.62 19.89 28.20
C ALA A 900 25.65 21.03 27.17
N LYS A 901 26.65 21.03 26.28
CA LYS A 901 26.72 22.00 25.16
C LYS A 901 25.66 21.66 24.10
N ILE A 902 24.39 21.69 24.50
CA ILE A 902 23.20 21.34 23.72
C ILE A 902 22.17 22.44 23.95
N GLY A 903 21.51 22.89 22.89
CA GLY A 903 20.47 23.91 22.99
C GLY A 903 19.23 23.38 23.69
N TRP A 904 18.63 24.17 24.58
CA TRP A 904 17.38 23.83 25.24
C TRP A 904 16.54 25.07 25.56
N GLY A 905 15.24 24.87 25.72
CA GLY A 905 14.26 25.89 26.09
C GLY A 905 13.10 25.30 26.88
N ARG A 906 12.17 26.14 27.32
CA ARG A 906 10.91 25.73 27.95
C ARG A 906 9.79 25.73 26.91
N GLU A 907 8.89 24.77 27.01
CA GLU A 907 7.66 24.72 26.22
C GLU A 907 6.49 24.57 27.19
N GLY A 908 5.82 25.68 27.50
CA GLY A 908 4.90 25.74 28.64
C GLY A 908 5.61 25.65 30.00
N GLN A 909 4.87 25.27 31.05
CA GLN A 909 5.39 25.24 32.42
C GLN A 909 6.13 23.94 32.78
N ASP A 910 5.69 22.81 32.21
CA ASP A 910 6.09 21.46 32.64
C ASP A 910 6.90 20.67 31.61
N LYS A 911 7.27 21.28 30.47
CA LYS A 911 8.08 20.64 29.43
C LYS A 911 9.36 21.41 29.15
N LEU A 912 10.42 20.65 28.87
CA LEU A 912 11.66 21.17 28.31
C LEU A 912 11.83 20.65 26.89
N MET A 913 12.34 21.53 26.03
CA MET A 913 12.66 21.27 24.65
C MET A 913 14.17 21.22 24.49
N ILE A 914 14.70 20.20 23.82
CA ILE A 914 16.12 20.01 23.53
C ILE A 914 16.31 20.03 22.01
N THR A 915 17.14 20.94 21.50
CA THR A 915 17.49 21.01 20.07
C THR A 915 18.82 20.33 19.82
N THR A 916 18.84 19.38 18.88
CA THR A 916 20.03 18.59 18.58
C THR A 916 20.11 18.14 17.13
N GLY A 917 21.28 17.67 16.70
CA GLY A 917 21.47 17.07 15.37
C GLY A 917 21.39 15.55 15.41
N SER A 918 21.84 14.92 14.33
CA SER A 918 21.89 13.46 14.20
C SER A 918 22.65 12.72 15.32
N GLY A 919 22.32 11.45 15.50
CA GLY A 919 22.98 10.50 16.39
C GLY A 919 22.07 9.96 17.50
N LYS A 920 22.69 9.28 18.47
CA LYS A 920 21.98 8.61 19.57
C LYS A 920 22.05 9.42 20.87
N TYR A 921 20.90 9.58 21.52
CA TYR A 921 20.80 10.32 22.78
C TYR A 921 20.04 9.50 23.82
N HIS A 922 20.58 9.46 25.02
CA HIS A 922 19.95 8.95 26.23
C HIS A 922 19.65 10.13 27.15
N ILE A 923 18.37 10.36 27.42
CA ILE A 923 17.88 11.45 28.24
C ILE A 923 17.26 10.86 29.50
N GLU A 924 17.65 11.38 30.67
CA GLU A 924 17.08 10.99 31.96
C GLU A 924 16.58 12.25 32.69
N VAL A 925 15.35 12.18 33.19
CA VAL A 925 14.73 13.18 34.08
C VAL A 925 14.49 12.52 35.42
N LYS A 926 15.11 13.07 36.47
CA LYS A 926 14.81 12.68 37.85
C LYS A 926 13.65 13.55 38.35
N ARG A 927 12.66 12.95 39.00
CA ARG A 927 11.54 13.66 39.61
C ARG A 927 11.72 13.80 41.10
#